data_AF-A0A2E0KS76-F1
#
_entry.id   AF-A0A2E0KS76-F1
#
_cell.length_a   1.000
_cell.length_b   1.000
_cell.length_c   1.000
_cell.angle_alpha   90.00
_cell.angle_beta   90.00
_cell.angle_gamma   90.00
#
_symmetry.space_group_name_H-M   'P 1'
#
loop_
_entity.id
_entity.type
_entity.pdbx_description
1 polymer ?
#
loop_
_entity_poly.entity_id
_entity_poly.type
_entity_poly.pdbx_seq_one_letter_code
_entity_poly.pdbx_strand_id
1 'polypeptide(L)'
;MPLRVVELFAGVGGFRIGLEGAPGSKKNPKYAVVWSNQWEPATLKSQHASDVYAERWGMEVIEEEKDIVKVSKKVKGKKVETEVEVTYKTYSSKETDDDIHLNKDIGKVDAKDIPDHDLLVGGFPCQDYSVAKTAKDAAGIEGKKGVLWWEIHRILTEKKPSYVLLENVDRLLKSPTSQRGRDFAVMLASFAELGYIIEWRVINAADYGMPQRRRRVFIMAYAPGTPQYESLKDEGNIKQWMEKDGLFAKAFPIKPLNILIAHSHQIKGPKDKDLADVSDNFNKGANPKAKSPFKKSGIMVGNNYYTYDTIPNYSGKHKTLGEILLPPKEIPDEYVIDPTSILKEKGWKYLKGAKDEPRKGTDDFTYQYKEGPMIFPDALDKPSRTIVTGEGGSTPSRFKHVVKFKPTKKMKESFDLETKECQVIRKEFGLAKSEWLRRLTPVELELLNMFPPNHTAGPTDGKRAFFMGNALVCGIVKRIGKYLIEDVEKPKNVFEFLSSKLLELTGSEEPSFIWEGANGVGFTWRGYDGTQAKKKLEQARKLGGIKQGLFDFFIDTTVRRGDDIEFKYGHEGATHRDILQDLLDKNLLEEARRVWKGEFPHAITGDAESIETLAILALMMLEQEVNWGGITKAGGLNRIRNVWQRNSPYFYPLQGKRSLERRQRDCLMAYIEWAFEEQSIEGLEFWIETGGRTTLSPTNPTDREKSSRLMQYRDSFGEEGGAPLMSGENLQAFKNVAEKMGNNPHLSD
;
A
#
# COMPACT_ATOMS: atom_id res chain seq x y z
N MET A 1 14.88 -0.68 5.47
CA MET A 1 14.67 0.66 6.08
C MET A 1 13.21 1.08 5.89
N PRO A 2 12.60 1.85 6.81
CA PRO A 2 11.24 2.38 6.63
C PRO A 2 11.17 3.36 5.46
N LEU A 3 10.00 3.46 4.81
CA LEU A 3 9.72 4.56 3.90
C LEU A 3 9.62 5.86 4.70
N ARG A 4 10.42 6.85 4.33
CA ARG A 4 10.38 8.21 4.87
C ARG A 4 9.17 8.94 4.29
N VAL A 5 8.35 9.51 5.17
CA VAL A 5 7.05 10.10 4.81
C VAL A 5 7.02 11.59 5.12
N VAL A 6 6.57 12.37 4.13
CA VAL A 6 6.18 13.77 4.27
C VAL A 6 4.66 13.88 4.25
N GLU A 7 4.06 14.47 5.29
CA GLU A 7 2.60 14.64 5.41
C GLU A 7 2.20 16.13 5.24
N LEU A 8 1.62 16.46 4.09
CA LEU A 8 1.07 17.80 3.82
C LEU A 8 -0.39 17.90 4.25
N PHE A 9 -0.78 19.07 4.77
CA PHE A 9 -2.16 19.34 5.21
C PHE A 9 -2.64 18.28 6.22
N ALA A 10 -1.79 17.98 7.20
CA ALA A 10 -1.92 16.82 8.08
C ALA A 10 -3.25 16.79 8.87
N GLY A 11 -3.89 17.95 9.06
CA GLY A 11 -5.06 18.10 9.90
C GLY A 11 -4.73 17.66 11.32
N VAL A 12 -5.37 16.58 11.78
CA VAL A 12 -5.08 15.93 13.06
C VAL A 12 -4.36 14.58 12.88
N GLY A 13 -3.71 14.35 11.74
CA GLY A 13 -2.82 13.21 11.48
C GLY A 13 -3.50 11.94 11.00
N GLY A 14 -4.49 12.08 10.12
CA GLY A 14 -5.20 10.92 9.57
C GLY A 14 -4.33 10.00 8.72
N PHE A 15 -3.36 10.54 7.98
CA PHE A 15 -2.41 9.69 7.24
C PHE A 15 -1.41 9.04 8.16
N ARG A 16 -0.81 9.81 9.09
CA ARG A 16 0.13 9.28 10.09
C ARG A 16 -0.44 8.10 10.88
N ILE A 17 -1.68 8.21 11.37
CA ILE A 17 -2.37 7.10 12.05
C ILE A 17 -2.54 5.88 11.14
N GLY A 18 -2.83 6.10 9.85
CA GLY A 18 -2.97 5.03 8.88
C GLY A 18 -1.65 4.30 8.58
N LEU A 19 -0.55 5.03 8.46
CA LEU A 19 0.75 4.51 8.02
C LEU A 19 1.64 4.04 9.20
N GLU A 20 1.94 4.93 10.14
CA GLU A 20 2.77 4.64 11.32
C GLU A 20 1.98 4.01 12.47
N GLY A 21 0.68 4.29 12.57
CA GLY A 21 -0.14 3.87 13.68
C GLY A 21 -0.53 5.01 14.62
N ALA A 22 -1.44 4.70 15.53
CA ALA A 22 -1.98 5.68 16.47
C ALA A 22 -0.96 6.04 17.56
N PRO A 23 -1.02 7.28 18.10
CA PRO A 23 -0.33 7.64 19.34
C PRO A 23 -0.49 6.60 20.45
N GLY A 24 0.61 6.24 21.12
CA GLY A 24 0.64 5.25 22.20
C GLY A 24 0.42 3.80 21.77
N SER A 25 0.27 3.52 20.47
CA SER A 25 0.24 2.16 19.93
C SER A 25 1.61 1.72 19.42
N LYS A 26 1.81 0.41 19.21
CA LYS A 26 3.03 -0.10 18.57
C LYS A 26 3.13 0.48 17.16
N LYS A 27 4.15 1.31 16.92
CA LYS A 27 4.43 1.92 15.61
C LYS A 27 4.68 0.83 14.56
N ASN A 28 4.24 1.10 13.34
CA ASN A 28 4.57 0.31 12.17
C ASN A 28 6.00 0.67 11.73
N PRO A 29 6.98 -0.23 11.86
CA PRO A 29 8.38 0.07 11.58
C PRO A 29 8.70 0.22 10.09
N LYS A 30 7.68 0.09 9.21
CA LYS A 30 7.82 0.21 7.76
C LYS A 30 7.63 1.63 7.24
N TYR A 31 7.12 2.53 8.08
CA TYR A 31 6.92 3.94 7.75
C TYR A 31 7.54 4.80 8.84
N ALA A 32 8.13 5.92 8.44
CA ALA A 32 8.64 6.95 9.34
C ALA A 32 8.17 8.31 8.84
N VAL A 33 7.26 8.96 9.54
CA VAL A 33 6.91 10.37 9.27
C VAL A 33 8.05 11.22 9.81
N VAL A 34 8.75 11.89 8.90
CA VAL A 34 9.92 12.73 9.20
C VAL A 34 9.59 14.21 9.14
N TRP A 35 8.54 14.57 8.41
CA TRP A 35 8.11 15.95 8.33
C TRP A 35 6.63 16.06 8.03
N SER A 36 5.96 17.00 8.68
CA SER A 36 4.54 17.25 8.48
C SER A 36 4.21 18.74 8.53
N ASN A 37 3.16 19.14 7.83
CA ASN A 37 2.71 20.52 7.78
C ASN A 37 1.20 20.64 8.01
N GLN A 38 0.79 21.60 8.83
CA GLN A 38 -0.60 21.96 9.00
C GLN A 38 -0.80 23.45 9.26
N TRP A 39 -1.69 24.08 8.47
CA TRP A 39 -2.04 25.49 8.60
C TRP A 39 -3.56 25.72 8.48
N GLU A 40 -4.14 26.50 9.39
CA GLU A 40 -5.55 26.89 9.41
C GLU A 40 -5.72 28.39 9.06
N PRO A 41 -5.82 28.76 7.76
CA PRO A 41 -5.90 30.17 7.34
C PRO A 41 -7.18 30.87 7.80
N ALA A 42 -8.23 30.11 8.12
CA ALA A 42 -9.49 30.65 8.62
C ALA A 42 -9.40 31.12 10.10
N THR A 43 -8.40 30.65 10.86
CA THR A 43 -8.22 30.95 12.28
C THR A 43 -6.77 31.33 12.58
N LEU A 44 -6.31 32.48 12.06
CA LEU A 44 -4.91 32.91 12.16
C LEU A 44 -4.34 33.00 13.59
N LYS A 45 -5.18 33.26 14.60
CA LYS A 45 -4.76 33.35 16.01
C LYS A 45 -4.67 32.00 16.73
N SER A 46 -5.26 30.95 16.18
CA SER A 46 -5.40 29.66 16.86
C SER A 46 -5.29 28.53 15.85
N GLN A 47 -4.29 27.66 16.03
CA GLN A 47 -3.92 26.61 15.09
C GLN A 47 -4.22 25.25 15.69
N HIS A 48 -5.45 25.10 16.19
CA HIS A 48 -5.92 23.95 16.96
C HIS A 48 -5.64 22.58 16.31
N ALA A 49 -5.71 22.46 14.98
CA ALA A 49 -5.42 21.20 14.30
C ALA A 49 -3.93 20.83 14.45
N SER A 50 -3.05 21.80 14.26
CA SER A 50 -1.60 21.64 14.43
C SER A 50 -1.24 21.41 15.90
N ASP A 51 -1.86 22.15 16.82
CA ASP A 51 -1.66 21.96 18.27
C ASP A 51 -2.07 20.55 18.71
N VAL A 52 -3.23 20.06 18.25
CA VAL A 52 -3.68 18.68 18.50
C VAL A 52 -2.73 17.67 17.90
N TYR A 53 -2.23 17.89 16.68
CA TYR A 53 -1.24 17.02 16.07
C TYR A 53 0.02 16.92 16.96
N ALA A 54 0.66 18.05 17.25
CA ALA A 54 1.88 18.10 18.06
C ALA A 54 1.67 17.45 19.44
N GLU A 55 0.57 17.75 20.14
CA GLU A 55 0.25 17.17 21.44
C GLU A 55 0.15 15.64 21.38
N ARG A 56 -0.49 15.10 20.33
CA ARG A 56 -0.72 13.66 20.21
C ARG A 56 0.56 12.87 19.96
N TRP A 57 1.54 13.47 19.31
CA TRP A 57 2.86 12.85 19.13
C TRP A 57 3.90 13.35 20.13
N GLY A 58 3.48 14.04 21.20
CA GLY A 58 4.38 14.49 22.28
C GLY A 58 5.47 15.45 21.81
N MET A 59 5.21 16.21 20.75
CA MET A 59 6.19 17.09 20.12
C MET A 59 6.30 18.40 20.90
N GLU A 60 7.52 18.93 21.00
CA GLU A 60 7.82 20.19 21.68
C GLU A 60 8.13 21.30 20.68
N VAL A 61 7.75 22.53 21.01
CA VAL A 61 8.09 23.70 20.21
C VAL A 61 9.60 23.94 20.34
N ILE A 62 10.29 23.92 19.19
CA ILE A 62 11.72 24.22 19.11
C ILE A 62 12.00 25.61 18.53
N GLU A 63 11.04 26.18 17.80
CA GLU A 63 11.15 27.50 17.19
C GLU A 63 9.77 28.19 17.13
N GLU A 64 9.75 29.50 17.38
CA GLU A 64 8.59 30.35 17.18
C GLU A 64 8.96 31.59 16.35
N GLU A 65 8.20 31.85 15.29
CA GLU A 65 8.35 33.01 14.42
C GLU A 65 7.06 33.83 14.45
N LYS A 66 7.16 35.15 14.58
CA LYS A 66 6.01 36.06 14.53
C LYS A 66 6.00 36.85 13.24
N ASP A 67 4.84 36.95 12.61
CA ASP A 67 4.63 37.70 11.37
C ASP A 67 3.33 38.51 11.43
N ILE A 68 3.22 39.56 10.62
CA ILE A 68 2.02 40.39 10.50
C ILE A 68 1.36 40.12 9.15
N VAL A 69 0.19 39.49 9.18
CA VAL A 69 -0.57 39.16 7.97
C VAL A 69 -1.71 40.15 7.77
N LYS A 70 -1.78 40.74 6.57
CA LYS A 70 -2.90 41.58 6.15
C LYS A 70 -4.08 40.73 5.70
N VAL A 71 -5.21 40.86 6.41
CA VAL A 71 -6.45 40.15 6.12
C VAL A 71 -7.49 41.12 5.58
N SER A 72 -8.06 40.80 4.43
CA SER A 72 -9.21 41.55 3.92
C SER A 72 -10.52 40.90 4.33
N LYS A 73 -11.39 41.64 5.01
CA LYS A 73 -12.77 41.23 5.29
C LYS A 73 -13.76 42.16 4.59
N LYS A 74 -14.87 41.60 4.09
CA LYS A 74 -16.01 42.41 3.62
C LYS A 74 -16.86 42.78 4.83
N VAL A 75 -16.93 44.06 5.15
CA VAL A 75 -17.83 44.61 6.18
C VAL A 75 -18.81 45.55 5.48
N LYS A 76 -20.11 45.22 5.54
CA LYS A 76 -21.18 45.96 4.85
C LYS A 76 -20.87 46.23 3.36
N GLY A 77 -20.33 45.24 2.66
CA GLY A 77 -20.00 45.34 1.22
C GLY A 77 -18.68 46.05 0.89
N LYS A 78 -18.05 46.75 1.84
CA LYS A 78 -16.73 47.38 1.66
C LYS A 78 -15.61 46.44 2.09
N LYS A 79 -14.50 46.42 1.33
CA LYS A 79 -13.27 45.70 1.69
C LYS A 79 -12.56 46.50 2.79
N VAL A 80 -12.42 45.92 3.96
CA VAL A 80 -11.65 46.45 5.07
C VAL A 80 -10.43 45.58 5.25
N GLU A 81 -9.25 46.18 5.27
CA GLU A 81 -8.00 45.48 5.55
C GLU A 81 -7.65 45.64 7.03
N THR A 82 -7.18 44.56 7.63
CA THR A 82 -6.79 44.53 9.04
C THR A 82 -5.52 43.71 9.16
N GLU A 83 -4.58 44.20 9.95
CA GLU A 83 -3.35 43.50 10.28
C GLU A 83 -3.58 42.58 11.47
N VAL A 84 -3.10 41.35 11.37
CA VAL A 84 -3.21 40.33 12.41
C VAL A 84 -1.81 39.77 12.64
N GLU A 85 -1.31 39.88 13.89
CA GLU A 85 -0.10 39.15 14.30
C GLU A 85 -0.42 37.65 14.31
N VAL A 86 0.47 36.88 13.72
CA VAL A 86 0.42 35.44 13.55
C VAL A 86 1.70 34.85 14.13
N THR A 87 1.57 33.72 14.83
CA THR A 87 2.72 32.96 15.33
C THR A 87 2.81 31.65 14.57
N TYR A 88 3.92 31.43 13.89
CA TYR A 88 4.31 30.16 13.32
C TYR A 88 5.15 29.38 14.33
N LYS A 89 4.98 28.07 14.34
CA LYS A 89 5.68 27.18 15.29
C LYS A 89 6.29 26.01 14.54
N THR A 90 7.52 25.68 14.92
CA THR A 90 8.18 24.42 14.53
C THR A 90 8.22 23.52 15.76
N TYR A 91 7.72 22.31 15.61
CA TYR A 91 7.72 21.29 16.64
C TYR A 91 8.68 20.16 16.27
N SER A 92 9.33 19.55 17.26
CA SER A 92 10.13 18.33 17.10
C SER A 92 9.71 17.24 18.09
N SER A 93 9.81 15.99 17.67
CA SER A 93 9.54 14.83 18.52
C SER A 93 10.63 14.61 19.55
N LYS A 94 10.26 14.18 20.77
CA LYS A 94 11.23 13.77 21.81
C LYS A 94 11.94 12.45 21.51
N GLU A 95 11.34 11.64 20.64
CA GLU A 95 11.84 10.28 20.37
C GLU A 95 12.91 10.28 19.28
N THR A 96 12.85 11.23 18.35
CA THR A 96 13.75 11.34 17.20
C THR A 96 13.84 12.80 16.76
N ASP A 97 15.05 13.34 16.68
CA ASP A 97 15.29 14.73 16.25
C ASP A 97 14.81 15.00 14.80
N ASP A 98 14.64 13.95 14.00
CA ASP A 98 14.29 14.00 12.58
C ASP A 98 12.77 14.00 12.29
N ASP A 99 11.89 14.06 13.29
CA ASP A 99 10.42 14.17 13.11
C ASP A 99 9.94 15.59 13.44
N ILE A 100 9.73 16.38 12.38
CA ILE A 100 9.38 17.81 12.46
C ILE A 100 7.92 18.04 12.08
N HIS A 101 7.20 18.84 12.86
CA HIS A 101 5.87 19.34 12.49
C HIS A 101 5.89 20.86 12.38
N LEU A 102 5.49 21.38 11.22
CA LEU A 102 5.51 22.80 10.92
C LEU A 102 4.10 23.39 10.87
N ASN A 103 3.84 24.34 11.76
CA ASN A 103 2.65 25.17 11.73
C ASN A 103 2.89 26.46 10.93
N LYS A 104 2.95 26.33 9.61
CA LYS A 104 3.22 27.45 8.69
C LYS A 104 2.45 27.26 7.39
N ASP A 105 2.08 28.36 6.74
CA ASP A 105 1.52 28.30 5.39
C ASP A 105 2.55 27.66 4.46
N ILE A 106 2.18 26.55 3.80
CA ILE A 106 3.07 25.80 2.91
C ILE A 106 3.60 26.65 1.75
N GLY A 107 2.85 27.67 1.31
CA GLY A 107 3.30 28.63 0.30
C GLY A 107 4.44 29.56 0.77
N LYS A 108 4.74 29.58 2.08
CA LYS A 108 5.87 30.32 2.68
C LYS A 108 7.08 29.43 3.00
N VAL A 109 7.02 28.13 2.72
CA VAL A 109 8.08 27.17 3.02
C VAL A 109 8.85 26.89 1.74
N ASP A 110 10.18 27.06 1.74
CA ASP A 110 11.00 26.67 0.60
C ASP A 110 10.93 25.14 0.44
N ALA A 111 10.78 24.68 -0.80
CA ALA A 111 10.70 23.24 -1.06
C ALA A 111 12.00 22.54 -0.70
N LYS A 112 13.13 23.24 -0.74
CA LYS A 112 14.45 22.74 -0.35
C LYS A 112 14.55 22.38 1.13
N ASP A 113 13.84 23.12 1.98
CA ASP A 113 13.84 22.94 3.44
C ASP A 113 13.02 21.71 3.87
N ILE A 114 12.18 21.17 2.98
CA ILE A 114 11.47 19.91 3.24
C ILE A 114 12.48 18.77 3.07
N PRO A 115 12.60 17.82 4.01
CA PRO A 115 13.57 16.74 3.89
C PRO A 115 13.27 15.80 2.71
N ASP A 116 14.30 15.13 2.22
CA ASP A 116 14.13 14.09 1.21
C ASP A 116 13.35 12.91 1.80
N HIS A 117 12.46 12.34 0.99
CA HIS A 117 11.46 11.38 1.42
C HIS A 117 11.03 10.46 0.27
N ASP A 118 10.56 9.27 0.63
CA ASP A 118 10.13 8.25 -0.34
C ASP A 118 8.64 8.38 -0.68
N LEU A 119 7.84 8.84 0.30
CA LEU A 119 6.39 8.94 0.17
C LEU A 119 5.90 10.33 0.60
N LEU A 120 5.27 11.06 -0.33
CA LEU A 120 4.51 12.27 -0.01
C LEU A 120 3.03 11.92 0.14
N VAL A 121 2.42 12.33 1.25
CA VAL A 121 0.97 12.17 1.46
C VAL A 121 0.30 13.51 1.73
N GLY A 122 -0.97 13.67 1.35
CA GLY A 122 -1.71 14.87 1.72
C GLY A 122 -3.16 14.94 1.26
N GLY A 123 -3.99 15.58 2.10
CA GLY A 123 -5.41 15.83 1.83
C GLY A 123 -5.67 17.32 1.65
N PHE A 124 -5.54 17.82 0.42
CA PHE A 124 -5.62 19.26 0.14
C PHE A 124 -7.04 19.70 -0.23
N PRO A 125 -7.43 20.95 0.09
CA PRO A 125 -8.74 21.50 -0.26
C PRO A 125 -9.04 21.45 -1.77
N CYS A 126 -10.28 21.07 -2.13
CA CYS A 126 -10.73 21.10 -3.52
C CYS A 126 -10.97 22.55 -3.99
N GLN A 127 -10.02 23.12 -4.74
CA GLN A 127 -10.06 24.47 -5.29
C GLN A 127 -10.27 24.45 -6.83
N ASP A 128 -10.33 25.61 -7.46
CA ASP A 128 -10.30 25.73 -8.94
C ASP A 128 -8.84 25.86 -9.38
N TYR A 129 -8.38 24.97 -10.26
CA TYR A 129 -6.96 24.78 -10.61
C TYR A 129 -6.57 25.54 -11.88
N SER A 130 -7.30 26.59 -12.24
CA SER A 130 -7.00 27.41 -13.43
C SER A 130 -5.52 27.81 -13.51
N VAL A 131 -4.99 27.75 -14.72
CA VAL A 131 -3.60 28.07 -15.08
C VAL A 131 -3.58 29.38 -15.90
N ALA A 132 -2.55 30.22 -15.74
CA ALA A 132 -2.37 31.42 -16.57
C ALA A 132 -1.03 31.41 -17.31
N LYS A 133 -1.02 31.85 -18.57
CA LYS A 133 0.22 32.13 -19.31
C LYS A 133 0.78 33.47 -18.84
N THR A 134 2.02 33.51 -18.35
CA THR A 134 2.69 34.76 -17.99
C THR A 134 3.05 35.52 -19.26
N ALA A 135 2.60 36.79 -19.34
CA ALA A 135 2.97 37.69 -20.43
C ALA A 135 4.38 38.24 -20.18
N LYS A 136 5.41 37.42 -20.46
CA LYS A 136 6.80 37.77 -20.78
C LYS A 136 7.61 36.47 -20.90
N ASP A 137 7.89 36.10 -22.15
CA ASP A 137 8.98 35.23 -22.61
C ASP A 137 9.12 33.83 -21.95
N ALA A 138 8.52 32.84 -22.63
CA ALA A 138 8.97 31.45 -22.82
C ALA A 138 9.90 30.82 -21.77
N ALA A 139 9.34 30.28 -20.67
CA ALA A 139 9.87 29.10 -19.93
C ALA A 139 9.07 28.69 -18.69
N GLY A 140 7.88 29.23 -18.41
CA GLY A 140 7.16 28.88 -17.19
C GLY A 140 5.66 29.05 -17.27
N ILE A 141 4.94 28.03 -16.81
CA ILE A 141 3.51 28.10 -16.50
C ILE A 141 3.36 28.28 -15.01
N GLU A 142 2.70 29.35 -14.58
CA GLU A 142 2.40 29.57 -13.17
C GLU A 142 0.91 29.32 -12.92
N GLY A 143 0.64 28.42 -11.97
CA GLY A 143 -0.70 28.19 -11.47
C GLY A 143 -1.29 29.44 -10.80
N LYS A 144 -2.62 29.48 -10.66
CA LYS A 144 -3.27 30.57 -9.91
C LYS A 144 -2.74 30.64 -8.47
N LYS A 145 -2.20 31.80 -8.09
CA LYS A 145 -1.74 32.09 -6.72
C LYS A 145 -2.82 31.74 -5.69
N GLY A 146 -2.41 31.02 -4.64
CA GLY A 146 -3.29 30.59 -3.54
C GLY A 146 -4.06 29.28 -3.78
N VAL A 147 -3.78 28.57 -4.88
CA VAL A 147 -4.28 27.20 -5.10
C VAL A 147 -3.21 26.20 -4.63
N LEU A 148 -3.55 25.42 -3.60
CA LEU A 148 -2.60 24.60 -2.85
C LEU A 148 -1.99 23.44 -3.64
N TRP A 149 -2.62 23.04 -4.75
CA TRP A 149 -2.03 22.05 -5.64
C TRP A 149 -0.73 22.51 -6.28
N TRP A 150 -0.58 23.80 -6.58
CA TRP A 150 0.67 24.31 -7.15
C TRP A 150 1.81 24.28 -6.14
N GLU A 151 1.50 24.35 -4.83
CA GLU A 151 2.49 24.13 -3.78
C GLU A 151 2.91 22.65 -3.71
N ILE A 152 1.97 21.72 -3.86
CA ILE A 152 2.31 20.28 -4.00
C ILE A 152 3.19 20.08 -5.24
N HIS A 153 2.80 20.62 -6.39
CA HIS A 153 3.58 20.51 -7.63
C HIS A 153 5.00 21.09 -7.49
N ARG A 154 5.15 22.24 -6.82
CA ARG A 154 6.45 22.85 -6.52
C ARG A 154 7.32 21.91 -5.69
N ILE A 155 6.75 21.30 -4.65
CA ILE A 155 7.46 20.34 -3.80
C ILE A 155 7.83 19.08 -4.59
N LEU A 156 6.93 18.54 -5.40
CA LEU A 156 7.20 17.38 -6.26
C LEU A 156 8.30 17.65 -7.28
N THR A 157 8.35 18.86 -7.83
CA THR A 157 9.41 19.28 -8.78
C THR A 157 10.79 19.25 -8.13
N GLU A 158 10.89 19.72 -6.89
CA GLU A 158 12.14 19.77 -6.12
C GLU A 158 12.54 18.40 -5.56
N LYS A 159 11.58 17.70 -4.91
CA LYS A 159 11.87 16.52 -4.06
C LYS A 159 11.72 15.18 -4.76
N LYS A 160 10.91 15.10 -5.83
CA LYS A 160 10.70 13.91 -6.67
C LYS A 160 10.60 12.59 -5.88
N PRO A 161 9.71 12.48 -4.88
CA PRO A 161 9.57 11.27 -4.07
C PRO A 161 9.16 10.07 -4.94
N SER A 162 9.57 8.85 -4.56
CA SER A 162 9.21 7.63 -5.28
C SER A 162 7.70 7.41 -5.38
N TYR A 163 6.98 7.84 -4.35
CA TYR A 163 5.54 7.63 -4.19
C TYR A 163 4.82 8.91 -3.77
N VAL A 164 3.61 9.11 -4.31
CA VAL A 164 2.72 10.21 -3.87
C VAL A 164 1.32 9.66 -3.65
N LEU A 165 0.77 9.81 -2.43
CA LEU A 165 -0.59 9.41 -2.09
C LEU A 165 -1.43 10.63 -1.68
N LEU A 166 -2.33 11.04 -2.56
CA LEU A 166 -3.22 12.18 -2.31
C LEU A 166 -4.65 11.74 -2.06
N GLU A 167 -5.34 12.49 -1.21
CA GLU A 167 -6.77 12.33 -0.93
C GLU A 167 -7.53 13.61 -1.31
N ASN A 168 -8.72 13.45 -1.88
CA ASN A 168 -9.63 14.55 -2.12
C ASN A 168 -11.10 14.09 -2.19
N VAL A 169 -12.04 15.04 -2.24
CA VAL A 169 -13.46 14.75 -2.50
C VAL A 169 -13.65 14.20 -3.93
N ASP A 170 -14.60 13.28 -4.11
CA ASP A 170 -14.90 12.67 -5.42
C ASP A 170 -15.38 13.68 -6.49
N ARG A 171 -15.82 14.87 -6.05
CA ARG A 171 -16.15 16.00 -6.92
C ARG A 171 -14.96 16.49 -7.74
N LEU A 172 -13.72 16.27 -7.29
CA LEU A 172 -12.50 16.66 -8.00
C LEU A 172 -12.53 16.16 -9.46
N LEU A 173 -12.96 14.91 -9.67
CA LEU A 173 -13.10 14.29 -10.99
C LEU A 173 -14.05 15.05 -11.94
N LYS A 174 -14.89 15.96 -11.41
CA LYS A 174 -15.91 16.72 -12.15
C LYS A 174 -15.69 18.22 -12.07
N SER A 175 -14.55 18.66 -11.53
CA SER A 175 -14.24 20.07 -11.32
C SER A 175 -13.60 20.71 -12.56
N PRO A 176 -13.81 22.02 -12.82
CA PRO A 176 -14.82 22.89 -12.19
C PRO A 176 -16.22 22.60 -12.74
N THR A 177 -17.23 23.26 -12.16
CA THR A 177 -18.62 23.16 -12.65
C THR A 177 -18.83 23.74 -14.04
N SER A 178 -18.02 24.71 -14.45
CA SER A 178 -18.05 25.39 -15.75
C SER A 178 -17.44 24.55 -16.89
N GLN A 179 -16.52 23.63 -16.58
CA GLN A 179 -15.78 22.82 -17.55
C GLN A 179 -15.44 21.46 -16.92
N ARG A 180 -16.38 20.51 -17.00
CA ARG A 180 -16.32 19.27 -16.21
C ARG A 180 -15.04 18.47 -16.48
N GLY A 181 -14.26 18.23 -15.43
CA GLY A 181 -13.08 17.37 -15.45
C GLY A 181 -11.75 18.09 -15.72
N ARG A 182 -11.77 19.36 -16.18
CA ARG A 182 -10.56 20.13 -16.47
C ARG A 182 -9.55 20.14 -15.32
N ASP A 183 -10.00 20.39 -14.10
CA ASP A 183 -9.11 20.50 -12.94
C ASP A 183 -8.33 19.21 -12.66
N PHE A 184 -9.02 18.07 -12.79
CA PHE A 184 -8.38 16.78 -12.63
C PHE A 184 -7.46 16.47 -13.82
N ALA A 185 -7.83 16.87 -15.05
CA ALA A 185 -6.96 16.74 -16.21
C ALA A 185 -5.66 17.56 -16.09
N VAL A 186 -5.74 18.79 -15.59
CA VAL A 186 -4.57 19.64 -15.32
C VAL A 186 -3.65 18.98 -14.28
N MET A 187 -4.22 18.45 -13.20
CA MET A 187 -3.47 17.73 -12.17
C MET A 187 -2.73 16.51 -12.73
N LEU A 188 -3.46 15.66 -13.47
CA LEU A 188 -2.88 14.50 -14.14
C LEU A 188 -1.79 14.88 -15.15
N ALA A 189 -2.01 15.90 -15.98
CA ALA A 189 -1.02 16.41 -16.93
C ALA A 189 0.25 16.94 -16.23
N SER A 190 0.10 17.59 -15.06
CA SER A 190 1.23 18.11 -14.30
C SER A 190 2.10 16.96 -13.73
N PHE A 191 1.47 15.89 -13.24
CA PHE A 191 2.19 14.68 -12.85
C PHE A 191 2.87 13.99 -14.05
N ALA A 192 2.23 13.97 -15.22
CA ALA A 192 2.80 13.40 -16.45
C ALA A 192 4.07 14.16 -16.88
N GLU A 193 4.10 15.49 -16.73
CA GLU A 193 5.30 16.31 -16.99
C GLU A 193 6.46 15.99 -16.03
N LEU A 194 6.15 15.56 -14.81
CA LEU A 194 7.14 15.09 -13.83
C LEU A 194 7.50 13.60 -14.02
N GLY A 195 6.91 12.91 -15.00
CA GLY A 195 7.22 11.51 -15.33
C GLY A 195 6.54 10.46 -14.46
N TYR A 196 5.51 10.82 -13.68
CA TYR A 196 4.79 9.86 -12.85
C TYR A 196 3.73 9.07 -13.63
N ILE A 197 3.60 7.78 -13.31
CA ILE A 197 2.41 6.98 -13.62
C ILE A 197 1.42 7.10 -12.47
N ILE A 198 0.13 7.23 -12.78
CA ILE A 198 -0.89 7.49 -11.76
C ILE A 198 -1.96 6.40 -11.82
N GLU A 199 -2.42 5.94 -10.67
CA GLU A 199 -3.73 5.31 -10.54
C GLU A 199 -4.62 6.09 -9.59
N TRP A 200 -5.93 6.06 -9.80
CA TRP A 200 -6.89 6.66 -8.87
C TRP A 200 -8.09 5.76 -8.63
N ARG A 201 -8.69 5.90 -7.44
CA ARG A 201 -9.92 5.20 -7.08
C ARG A 201 -10.78 6.03 -6.14
N VAL A 202 -12.06 6.11 -6.46
CA VAL A 202 -13.11 6.60 -5.57
C VAL A 202 -13.52 5.49 -4.63
N ILE A 203 -13.14 5.62 -3.36
CA ILE A 203 -13.38 4.63 -2.30
C ILE A 203 -14.43 5.17 -1.36
N ASN A 204 -15.46 4.36 -1.09
CA ASN A 204 -16.43 4.60 -0.02
C ASN A 204 -16.12 3.65 1.13
N ALA A 205 -15.74 4.20 2.29
CA ALA A 205 -15.24 3.40 3.41
C ALA A 205 -16.22 2.27 3.84
N ALA A 206 -17.52 2.57 3.83
CA ALA A 206 -18.58 1.63 4.17
C ALA A 206 -18.64 0.40 3.25
N ASP A 207 -18.30 0.54 1.97
CA ASP A 207 -18.32 -0.59 1.02
C ASP A 207 -17.21 -1.63 1.32
N TYR A 208 -16.28 -1.29 2.21
CA TYR A 208 -15.13 -2.11 2.59
C TYR A 208 -15.08 -2.38 4.10
N GLY A 209 -16.26 -2.33 4.74
CA GLY A 209 -16.49 -2.76 6.13
C GLY A 209 -16.30 -1.68 7.20
N MET A 210 -15.93 -0.45 6.83
CA MET A 210 -15.68 0.64 7.78
C MET A 210 -16.99 1.33 8.21
N PRO A 211 -17.04 1.99 9.38
CA PRO A 211 -18.32 2.36 10.00
C PRO A 211 -19.01 3.59 9.38
N GLN A 212 -18.49 4.16 8.29
CA GLN A 212 -18.98 5.41 7.72
C GLN A 212 -19.08 5.36 6.20
N ARG A 213 -20.22 5.80 5.66
CA ARG A 213 -20.40 6.09 4.23
C ARG A 213 -19.68 7.38 3.89
N ARG A 214 -18.36 7.32 3.76
CA ARG A 214 -17.49 8.45 3.39
C ARG A 214 -16.78 8.11 2.10
N ARG A 215 -17.12 8.83 1.03
CA ARG A 215 -16.56 8.66 -0.30
C ARG A 215 -15.48 9.71 -0.57
N ARG A 216 -14.31 9.25 -1.03
CA ARG A 216 -13.16 10.08 -1.39
C ARG A 216 -12.44 9.49 -2.59
N VAL A 217 -11.80 10.33 -3.39
CA VAL A 217 -10.85 9.89 -4.41
C VAL A 217 -9.47 9.84 -3.78
N PHE A 218 -8.81 8.70 -3.95
CA PHE A 218 -7.41 8.53 -3.64
C PHE A 218 -6.64 8.44 -4.95
N ILE A 219 -5.49 9.11 -5.01
CA ILE A 219 -4.63 9.21 -6.18
C ILE A 219 -3.25 8.72 -5.73
N MET A 220 -2.74 7.69 -6.39
CA MET A 220 -1.42 7.16 -6.15
C MET A 220 -0.55 7.44 -7.38
N ALA A 221 0.60 8.06 -7.18
CA ALA A 221 1.59 8.30 -8.23
C ALA A 221 2.87 7.49 -7.97
N TYR A 222 3.43 6.95 -9.04
CA TYR A 222 4.62 6.09 -9.08
C TYR A 222 5.70 6.75 -9.91
N ALA A 223 6.86 7.03 -9.31
CA ALA A 223 8.01 7.57 -10.02
C ALA A 223 8.71 6.50 -10.87
N PRO A 224 9.49 6.88 -11.90
CA PRO A 224 10.35 5.96 -12.64
C PRO A 224 11.26 5.14 -11.72
N GLY A 225 11.46 3.86 -12.05
CA GLY A 225 12.26 2.92 -11.25
C GLY A 225 11.51 2.27 -10.07
N THR A 226 10.28 2.66 -9.78
CA THR A 226 9.42 1.91 -8.85
C THR A 226 8.86 0.65 -9.52
N PRO A 227 8.65 -0.48 -8.80
CA PRO A 227 8.11 -1.70 -9.40
C PRO A 227 6.77 -1.49 -10.14
N GLN A 228 5.93 -0.61 -9.60
CA GLN A 228 4.63 -0.28 -10.17
C GLN A 228 4.76 0.52 -11.47
N TYR A 229 5.72 1.44 -11.53
CA TYR A 229 6.02 2.18 -12.75
C TYR A 229 6.48 1.22 -13.85
N GLU A 230 7.47 0.37 -13.56
CA GLU A 230 8.02 -0.57 -14.53
C GLU A 230 6.97 -1.56 -15.06
N SER A 231 6.01 -1.94 -14.22
CA SER A 231 4.90 -2.82 -14.60
C SER A 231 3.87 -2.15 -15.53
N LEU A 232 3.76 -0.82 -15.50
CA LEU A 232 2.70 -0.06 -16.20
C LEU A 232 3.20 0.78 -17.38
N LYS A 233 4.51 1.07 -17.46
CA LYS A 233 5.08 2.02 -18.43
C LYS A 233 4.77 1.71 -19.89
N ASP A 234 4.64 0.42 -20.23
CA ASP A 234 4.36 -0.05 -21.60
C ASP A 234 2.86 -0.22 -21.87
N GLU A 235 1.99 0.35 -21.02
CA GLU A 235 0.53 0.26 -21.10
C GLU A 235 -0.01 -1.19 -21.10
N GLY A 236 0.83 -2.16 -20.72
CA GLY A 236 0.48 -3.56 -20.62
C GLY A 236 -0.53 -3.83 -19.50
N ASN A 237 -1.55 -4.62 -19.81
CA ASN A 237 -2.40 -5.27 -18.81
C ASN A 237 -3.24 -4.36 -17.88
N ILE A 238 -3.62 -3.16 -18.36
CA ILE A 238 -4.46 -2.17 -17.64
C ILE A 238 -5.67 -2.80 -16.94
N LYS A 239 -6.38 -3.71 -17.62
CA LYS A 239 -7.54 -4.39 -17.05
C LYS A 239 -7.16 -5.21 -15.81
N GLN A 240 -6.12 -6.04 -15.91
CA GLN A 240 -5.67 -6.86 -14.79
C GLN A 240 -5.11 -6.00 -13.65
N TRP A 241 -4.42 -4.91 -13.97
CA TRP A 241 -3.99 -3.95 -12.96
C TRP A 241 -5.18 -3.37 -12.17
N MET A 242 -6.22 -2.90 -12.87
CA MET A 242 -7.39 -2.33 -12.20
C MET A 242 -8.18 -3.36 -11.37
N GLU A 243 -8.19 -4.62 -11.79
CA GLU A 243 -8.96 -5.70 -11.15
C GLU A 243 -8.22 -6.43 -10.03
N LYS A 244 -6.89 -6.61 -10.15
CA LYS A 244 -6.11 -7.51 -9.29
C LYS A 244 -4.76 -6.94 -8.87
N ASP A 245 -3.94 -6.48 -9.81
CA ASP A 245 -2.51 -6.28 -9.54
C ASP A 245 -2.16 -4.88 -9.03
N GLY A 246 -3.03 -3.89 -9.25
CA GLY A 246 -2.82 -2.53 -8.77
C GLY A 246 -2.98 -2.39 -7.27
N LEU A 247 -2.37 -1.34 -6.70
CA LEU A 247 -2.41 -1.07 -5.26
C LEU A 247 -3.85 -0.97 -4.76
N PHE A 248 -4.68 -0.19 -5.47
CA PHE A 248 -6.07 -0.06 -5.09
C PHE A 248 -6.89 -1.31 -5.38
N ALA A 249 -6.50 -2.16 -6.33
CA ALA A 249 -7.15 -3.43 -6.60
C ALA A 249 -6.97 -4.42 -5.43
N LYS A 250 -5.74 -4.54 -4.93
CA LYS A 250 -5.42 -5.35 -3.75
C LYS A 250 -6.09 -4.80 -2.48
N ALA A 251 -5.99 -3.49 -2.25
CA ALA A 251 -6.55 -2.85 -1.06
C ALA A 251 -8.09 -2.79 -1.09
N PHE A 252 -8.69 -2.54 -2.24
CA PHE A 252 -10.12 -2.32 -2.40
C PHE A 252 -10.64 -3.11 -3.60
N PRO A 253 -10.78 -4.44 -3.47
CA PRO A 253 -11.18 -5.31 -4.56
C PRO A 253 -12.51 -4.87 -5.17
N ILE A 254 -12.64 -5.10 -6.48
CA ILE A 254 -13.81 -4.77 -7.27
C ILE A 254 -14.36 -6.03 -7.93
N LYS A 255 -15.61 -5.98 -8.37
CA LYS A 255 -16.12 -6.99 -9.31
C LYS A 255 -15.37 -6.82 -10.64
N PRO A 256 -15.16 -7.91 -11.42
CA PRO A 256 -14.53 -7.82 -12.72
C PRO A 256 -15.15 -6.71 -13.59
N LEU A 257 -14.30 -5.97 -14.27
CA LEU A 257 -14.70 -5.02 -15.29
C LEU A 257 -15.23 -5.83 -16.48
N ASN A 258 -16.49 -5.59 -16.83
CA ASN A 258 -17.13 -6.19 -18.01
C ASN A 258 -16.66 -5.47 -19.29
N ILE A 259 -15.34 -5.48 -19.53
CA ILE A 259 -14.69 -4.89 -20.71
C ILE A 259 -13.78 -5.94 -21.36
N LEU A 260 -13.80 -5.97 -22.69
CA LEU A 260 -12.95 -6.87 -23.48
C LEU A 260 -11.56 -6.27 -23.68
N ILE A 261 -11.49 -4.99 -24.06
CA ILE A 261 -10.27 -4.25 -24.35
C ILE A 261 -10.30 -2.93 -23.60
N ALA A 262 -9.16 -2.57 -22.99
CA ALA A 262 -9.00 -1.27 -22.35
C ALA A 262 -8.76 -0.20 -23.43
N HIS A 263 -9.53 0.89 -23.41
CA HIS A 263 -9.41 1.98 -24.38
C HIS A 263 -8.84 3.21 -23.68
N SER A 264 -7.71 3.69 -24.20
CA SER A 264 -7.08 4.93 -23.74
C SER A 264 -7.77 6.15 -24.33
N HIS A 265 -7.65 7.25 -23.61
CA HIS A 265 -7.99 8.60 -24.03
C HIS A 265 -6.78 9.49 -23.75
N GLN A 266 -6.62 10.57 -24.51
CA GLN A 266 -5.51 11.49 -24.30
C GLN A 266 -5.91 12.66 -23.40
N ILE A 267 -5.03 13.01 -22.46
CA ILE A 267 -5.19 14.22 -21.63
C ILE A 267 -4.80 15.46 -22.41
N LYS A 268 -3.63 15.42 -23.05
CA LYS A 268 -3.15 16.45 -23.98
C LYS A 268 -3.57 16.07 -25.40
N GLY A 269 -4.38 16.91 -26.04
CA GLY A 269 -4.72 16.73 -27.45
C GLY A 269 -3.53 17.06 -28.36
N PRO A 270 -3.60 16.73 -29.66
CA PRO A 270 -2.50 16.98 -30.62
C PRO A 270 -2.08 18.46 -30.76
N LYS A 271 -2.91 19.39 -30.28
CA LYS A 271 -2.67 20.84 -30.34
C LYS A 271 -2.22 21.44 -29.02
N ASP A 272 -2.30 20.68 -27.92
CA ASP A 272 -1.95 21.18 -26.59
C ASP A 272 -0.44 21.04 -26.39
N LYS A 273 0.25 22.17 -26.22
CA LYS A 273 1.70 22.21 -26.03
C LYS A 273 2.09 22.17 -24.56
N ASP A 274 1.21 22.67 -23.70
CA ASP A 274 1.53 22.97 -22.31
C ASP A 274 0.30 22.80 -21.37
N LEU A 275 0.48 22.92 -20.05
CA LEU A 275 -0.62 22.79 -19.08
C LEU A 275 -1.72 23.85 -19.25
N ALA A 276 -1.38 25.03 -19.78
CA ALA A 276 -2.36 26.09 -20.01
C ALA A 276 -3.28 25.73 -21.17
N ASP A 277 -2.76 25.09 -22.21
CA ASP A 277 -3.58 24.55 -23.31
C ASP A 277 -4.53 23.46 -22.80
N VAL A 278 -4.08 22.54 -21.91
CA VAL A 278 -4.97 21.55 -21.26
C VAL A 278 -6.06 22.24 -20.46
N SER A 279 -5.72 23.25 -19.65
CA SER A 279 -6.70 24.04 -18.89
C SER A 279 -7.73 24.69 -19.82
N ASP A 280 -7.28 25.28 -20.93
CA ASP A 280 -8.14 26.03 -21.84
C ASP A 280 -9.02 25.13 -22.74
N ASN A 281 -8.54 23.94 -23.10
CA ASN A 281 -9.14 23.12 -24.15
C ASN A 281 -9.78 21.82 -23.65
N PHE A 282 -9.34 21.25 -22.52
CA PHE A 282 -9.82 19.94 -22.07
C PHE A 282 -11.33 19.94 -21.81
N ASN A 283 -12.06 19.14 -22.57
CA ASN A 283 -13.53 19.06 -22.51
C ASN A 283 -14.24 20.42 -22.70
N LYS A 284 -13.59 21.38 -23.37
CA LYS A 284 -14.16 22.69 -23.70
C LYS A 284 -15.25 22.53 -24.77
N GLY A 285 -16.34 23.29 -24.65
CA GLY A 285 -17.46 23.24 -25.60
C GLY A 285 -18.36 22.02 -25.44
N ALA A 286 -18.03 21.09 -24.53
CA ALA A 286 -18.96 20.08 -24.09
C ALA A 286 -20.19 20.76 -23.46
N ASN A 287 -21.37 20.21 -23.73
CA ASN A 287 -22.63 20.68 -23.16
C ASN A 287 -22.45 20.91 -21.63
N PRO A 288 -22.96 21.99 -21.00
CA PRO A 288 -22.88 22.17 -19.55
C PRO A 288 -23.50 21.01 -18.73
N LYS A 289 -24.38 20.21 -19.34
CA LYS A 289 -24.94 18.97 -18.80
C LYS A 289 -24.08 17.72 -19.09
N ALA A 290 -23.04 17.83 -19.90
CA ALA A 290 -22.11 16.76 -20.21
C ALA A 290 -21.44 16.28 -18.93
N LYS A 291 -21.30 14.95 -18.82
CA LYS A 291 -20.61 14.33 -17.69
C LYS A 291 -19.11 14.53 -17.87
N SER A 292 -18.39 14.57 -16.74
CA SER A 292 -16.93 14.46 -16.79
C SER A 292 -16.53 13.17 -17.51
N PRO A 293 -15.46 13.18 -18.32
CA PRO A 293 -14.92 11.97 -18.92
C PRO A 293 -14.38 10.99 -17.86
N PHE A 294 -13.87 11.51 -16.73
CA PHE A 294 -13.29 10.71 -15.67
C PHE A 294 -14.36 9.92 -14.89
N LYS A 295 -14.12 8.62 -14.74
CA LYS A 295 -14.92 7.69 -13.93
C LYS A 295 -14.25 7.46 -12.58
N LYS A 296 -14.91 6.64 -11.75
CA LYS A 296 -14.52 6.38 -10.37
C LYS A 296 -13.12 5.77 -10.21
N SER A 297 -12.65 5.00 -11.18
CA SER A 297 -11.29 4.44 -11.14
C SER A 297 -10.59 4.69 -12.46
N GLY A 298 -9.26 4.74 -12.44
CA GLY A 298 -8.49 4.82 -13.67
C GLY A 298 -6.99 4.80 -13.44
N ILE A 299 -6.28 4.77 -14.55
CA ILE A 299 -4.82 4.75 -14.65
C ILE A 299 -4.43 5.79 -15.70
N MET A 300 -3.33 6.49 -15.47
CA MET A 300 -2.69 7.35 -16.46
C MET A 300 -1.22 6.92 -16.64
N VAL A 301 -0.84 6.69 -17.89
CA VAL A 301 0.54 6.39 -18.31
C VAL A 301 0.91 7.44 -19.36
N GLY A 302 1.92 8.26 -19.07
CA GLY A 302 2.23 9.43 -19.90
C GLY A 302 1.02 10.35 -20.06
N ASN A 303 0.61 10.61 -21.31
CA ASN A 303 -0.58 11.42 -21.62
C ASN A 303 -1.86 10.58 -21.85
N ASN A 304 -1.76 9.25 -21.78
CA ASN A 304 -2.86 8.33 -22.01
C ASN A 304 -3.52 7.96 -20.68
N TYR A 305 -4.86 7.99 -20.63
CA TYR A 305 -5.60 7.57 -19.45
C TYR A 305 -6.72 6.58 -19.79
N TYR A 306 -6.96 5.68 -18.84
CA TYR A 306 -7.99 4.65 -18.86
C TYR A 306 -8.89 4.87 -17.67
N THR A 307 -10.21 4.78 -17.84
CA THR A 307 -11.11 5.07 -16.73
C THR A 307 -12.44 4.32 -16.81
N TYR A 308 -12.86 3.76 -15.69
CA TYR A 308 -14.05 2.91 -15.58
C TYR A 308 -14.81 3.14 -14.28
N ASP A 309 -16.13 2.95 -14.33
CA ASP A 309 -16.93 2.83 -13.12
C ASP A 309 -16.70 1.44 -12.52
N THR A 310 -16.46 1.39 -11.22
CA THR A 310 -16.18 0.15 -10.49
C THR A 310 -17.28 -0.16 -9.48
N ILE A 311 -17.45 -1.46 -9.21
CA ILE A 311 -18.36 -1.98 -8.19
C ILE A 311 -17.50 -2.66 -7.12
N PRO A 312 -17.58 -2.25 -5.85
CA PRO A 312 -16.85 -2.89 -4.75
C PRO A 312 -17.15 -4.39 -4.64
N ASN A 313 -16.13 -5.17 -4.27
CA ASN A 313 -16.23 -6.60 -4.01
C ASN A 313 -15.61 -6.92 -2.65
N TYR A 314 -16.41 -6.78 -1.59
CA TYR A 314 -15.99 -7.06 -0.22
C TYR A 314 -17.08 -7.84 0.51
N SER A 315 -16.74 -9.02 1.03
CA SER A 315 -17.63 -9.93 1.74
C SER A 315 -17.37 -9.99 3.25
N GLY A 316 -16.42 -9.20 3.75
CA GLY A 316 -16.07 -9.20 5.17
C GLY A 316 -17.10 -8.50 6.07
N LYS A 317 -16.82 -8.48 7.38
CA LYS A 317 -17.71 -7.86 8.37
C LYS A 317 -17.83 -6.36 8.12
N HIS A 318 -19.07 -5.86 8.14
CA HIS A 318 -19.38 -4.44 8.07
C HIS A 318 -19.67 -3.90 9.47
N LYS A 319 -18.97 -2.81 9.83
CA LYS A 319 -19.26 -2.09 11.08
C LYS A 319 -20.48 -1.19 10.91
N THR A 320 -21.37 -1.23 11.89
CA THR A 320 -22.56 -0.37 11.92
C THR A 320 -22.34 0.84 12.83
N LEU A 321 -23.20 1.86 12.72
CA LEU A 321 -23.21 2.99 13.66
C LEU A 321 -23.46 2.51 15.09
N GLY A 322 -24.35 1.51 15.28
CA GLY A 322 -24.65 0.96 16.60
C GLY A 322 -23.45 0.35 17.31
N GLU A 323 -22.53 -0.28 16.58
CA GLU A 323 -21.30 -0.87 17.14
C GLU A 323 -20.28 0.18 17.63
N ILE A 324 -20.44 1.44 17.24
CA ILE A 324 -19.52 2.54 17.58
C ILE A 324 -20.01 3.35 18.79
N LEU A 325 -21.29 3.21 19.15
CA LEU A 325 -21.89 4.03 20.20
C LEU A 325 -21.31 3.73 21.58
N LEU A 326 -21.03 4.79 22.34
CA LEU A 326 -20.63 4.69 23.73
C LEU A 326 -21.82 4.27 24.61
N PRO A 327 -21.56 3.56 25.73
CA PRO A 327 -22.61 3.17 26.65
C PRO A 327 -23.25 4.41 27.30
N PRO A 328 -24.55 4.36 27.69
CA PRO A 328 -25.27 5.53 28.21
C PRO A 328 -24.62 6.24 29.40
N LYS A 329 -23.87 5.51 30.24
CA LYS A 329 -23.14 6.06 31.40
C LYS A 329 -22.00 7.01 31.02
N GLU A 330 -21.51 6.95 29.79
CA GLU A 330 -20.40 7.77 29.27
C GLU A 330 -20.91 8.94 28.41
N ILE A 331 -22.23 9.08 28.25
CA ILE A 331 -22.83 10.18 27.48
C ILE A 331 -23.08 11.37 28.41
N PRO A 332 -22.51 12.56 28.16
CA PRO A 332 -22.84 13.74 28.94
C PRO A 332 -24.29 14.20 28.70
N ASP A 333 -24.92 14.73 29.76
CA ASP A 333 -26.34 15.14 29.76
C ASP A 333 -26.65 16.13 28.60
N GLU A 334 -25.71 17.03 28.25
CA GLU A 334 -25.88 18.00 27.16
C GLU A 334 -26.11 17.40 25.76
N TYR A 335 -25.74 16.13 25.54
CA TYR A 335 -25.95 15.43 24.28
C TYR A 335 -27.35 14.82 24.16
N VAL A 336 -28.08 14.70 25.28
CA VAL A 336 -29.48 14.30 25.29
C VAL A 336 -30.32 15.38 24.62
N ILE A 337 -31.24 14.98 23.75
CA ILE A 337 -32.09 15.94 23.05
C ILE A 337 -33.28 16.29 23.93
N ASP A 338 -33.40 17.56 24.25
CA ASP A 338 -34.53 18.11 24.99
C ASP A 338 -35.85 17.98 24.20
N PRO A 339 -36.97 17.53 24.82
CA PRO A 339 -38.27 17.37 24.16
C PRO A 339 -38.77 18.63 23.46
N THR A 340 -38.58 19.82 24.07
CA THR A 340 -39.06 21.10 23.49
C THR A 340 -38.32 21.43 22.20
N SER A 341 -37.03 21.07 22.11
CA SER A 341 -36.20 21.29 20.92
C SER A 341 -36.63 20.43 19.72
N ILE A 342 -37.34 19.32 19.98
CA ILE A 342 -37.91 18.44 18.94
C ILE A 342 -39.17 19.07 18.36
N LEU A 343 -40.06 19.56 19.23
CA LEU A 343 -41.42 19.98 18.88
C LEU A 343 -41.54 21.42 18.38
N LYS A 344 -40.58 22.30 18.69
CA LYS A 344 -40.63 23.70 18.23
C LYS A 344 -40.67 23.80 16.70
N GLU A 345 -41.27 24.88 16.18
CA GLU A 345 -41.52 25.10 14.75
C GLU A 345 -40.27 24.87 13.87
N LYS A 346 -39.11 25.40 14.29
CA LYS A 346 -37.81 25.18 13.64
C LYS A 346 -36.92 24.20 14.42
N GLY A 347 -37.53 23.14 14.94
CA GLY A 347 -36.92 22.10 15.78
C GLY A 347 -36.39 20.91 14.99
N TRP A 348 -36.00 19.85 15.70
CA TRP A 348 -35.44 18.63 15.07
C TRP A 348 -36.39 17.99 14.07
N LYS A 349 -37.68 17.88 14.42
CA LYS A 349 -38.70 17.28 13.56
C LYS A 349 -38.81 18.01 12.21
N TYR A 350 -38.92 19.34 12.25
CA TYR A 350 -38.98 20.17 11.04
C TYR A 350 -37.68 20.11 10.23
N LEU A 351 -36.52 20.24 10.87
CA LEU A 351 -35.24 20.28 10.15
C LEU A 351 -34.91 18.94 9.47
N LYS A 352 -35.27 17.82 10.09
CA LYS A 352 -35.09 16.47 9.54
C LYS A 352 -36.19 16.07 8.56
N GLY A 353 -37.40 16.62 8.70
CA GLY A 353 -38.53 16.39 7.83
C GLY A 353 -38.37 16.94 6.42
N ALA A 354 -39.26 16.48 5.53
CA ALA A 354 -39.42 17.04 4.20
C ALA A 354 -40.03 18.45 4.26
N LYS A 355 -39.69 19.30 3.30
CA LYS A 355 -40.19 20.67 3.17
C LYS A 355 -40.66 20.90 1.74
N ASP A 356 -41.79 21.56 1.62
CA ASP A 356 -42.33 22.08 0.35
C ASP A 356 -43.02 23.40 0.69
N GLU A 357 -42.25 24.47 0.76
CA GLU A 357 -42.68 25.76 1.29
C GLU A 357 -42.14 26.92 0.44
N PRO A 358 -42.90 28.03 0.28
CA PRO A 358 -42.40 29.22 -0.38
C PRO A 358 -41.33 29.91 0.48
N ARG A 359 -40.22 30.33 -0.12
CA ARG A 359 -39.18 31.13 0.52
C ARG A 359 -38.87 32.38 -0.29
N LYS A 360 -38.62 33.50 0.40
CA LYS A 360 -38.09 34.71 -0.20
C LYS A 360 -36.57 34.63 -0.35
N GLY A 361 -36.08 34.90 -1.55
CA GLY A 361 -34.67 35.14 -1.81
C GLY A 361 -34.21 36.51 -1.29
N THR A 362 -32.93 36.82 -1.48
CA THR A 362 -32.34 38.13 -1.12
C THR A 362 -32.93 39.29 -1.90
N ASP A 363 -33.55 39.00 -3.05
CA ASP A 363 -33.99 39.99 -4.04
C ASP A 363 -35.54 40.07 -4.07
N ASP A 364 -36.20 39.74 -2.94
CA ASP A 364 -37.66 39.61 -2.78
C ASP A 364 -38.37 38.59 -3.71
N PHE A 365 -37.64 37.93 -4.60
CA PHE A 365 -38.13 36.82 -5.42
C PHE A 365 -38.56 35.65 -4.53
N THR A 366 -39.81 35.22 -4.67
CA THR A 366 -40.32 34.05 -3.94
C THR A 366 -40.14 32.80 -4.80
N TYR A 367 -39.50 31.78 -4.24
CA TYR A 367 -39.31 30.49 -4.89
C TYR A 367 -39.85 29.37 -4.02
N GLN A 368 -40.32 28.29 -4.64
CA GLN A 368 -40.75 27.11 -3.92
C GLN A 368 -39.50 26.32 -3.47
N TYR A 369 -39.27 26.28 -2.17
CA TYR A 369 -38.19 25.50 -1.57
C TYR A 369 -38.67 24.08 -1.30
N LYS A 370 -38.06 23.12 -1.98
CA LYS A 370 -38.29 21.68 -1.79
C LYS A 370 -37.08 21.00 -1.19
N GLU A 371 -37.29 20.21 -0.16
CA GLU A 371 -36.25 19.41 0.49
C GLU A 371 -36.83 18.06 0.94
N GLY A 372 -36.20 16.95 0.56
CA GLY A 372 -36.64 15.61 0.98
C GLY A 372 -36.42 15.35 2.48
N PRO A 373 -37.02 14.30 3.07
CA PRO A 373 -36.77 13.95 4.46
C PRO A 373 -35.38 13.30 4.64
N MET A 374 -34.84 13.36 5.85
CA MET A 374 -33.70 12.54 6.29
C MET A 374 -34.18 11.40 7.18
N ILE A 375 -33.44 10.29 7.18
CA ILE A 375 -33.61 9.25 8.19
C ILE A 375 -33.40 9.88 9.57
N PHE A 376 -34.40 9.76 10.44
CA PHE A 376 -34.40 10.32 11.77
C PHE A 376 -35.24 9.45 12.73
N PRO A 377 -34.65 8.93 13.81
CA PRO A 377 -33.22 8.93 14.13
C PRO A 377 -32.37 8.15 13.11
N ASP A 378 -31.06 8.39 13.09
CA ASP A 378 -30.07 7.67 12.31
C ASP A 378 -30.13 6.15 12.62
N ALA A 379 -30.03 5.33 11.56
CA ALA A 379 -30.16 3.88 11.64
C ALA A 379 -28.91 3.22 12.27
N LEU A 380 -29.11 2.39 13.30
CA LEU A 380 -28.02 1.75 14.06
C LEU A 380 -27.52 0.44 13.47
N ASP A 381 -28.31 -0.17 12.58
CA ASP A 381 -28.03 -1.41 11.85
C ASP A 381 -27.23 -1.20 10.56
N LYS A 382 -26.89 0.05 10.24
CA LYS A 382 -26.18 0.44 9.02
C LYS A 382 -24.93 1.24 9.35
N PRO A 383 -23.94 1.31 8.45
CA PRO A 383 -22.85 2.27 8.57
C PRO A 383 -23.39 3.70 8.66
N SER A 384 -22.71 4.53 9.45
CA SER A 384 -23.06 5.94 9.61
C SER A 384 -23.07 6.67 8.27
N ARG A 385 -23.85 7.75 8.16
CA ARG A 385 -23.71 8.69 7.03
C ARG A 385 -22.44 9.53 7.22
N THR A 386 -22.09 10.32 6.21
CA THR A 386 -20.90 11.17 6.28
C THR A 386 -21.02 12.19 7.42
N ILE A 387 -19.99 12.28 8.26
CA ILE A 387 -19.82 13.36 9.24
C ILE A 387 -19.54 14.66 8.48
N VAL A 388 -20.26 15.72 8.82
CA VAL A 388 -20.02 17.06 8.27
C VAL A 388 -19.42 17.98 9.32
N THR A 389 -18.88 19.12 8.90
CA THR A 389 -18.24 20.09 9.82
C THR A 389 -19.24 20.75 10.78
N GLY A 390 -20.53 20.76 10.46
CA GLY A 390 -21.61 21.33 11.27
C GLY A 390 -22.23 20.40 12.33
N GLU A 391 -21.54 19.33 12.72
CA GLU A 391 -22.05 18.35 13.70
C GLU A 391 -22.03 18.88 15.15
N GLY A 392 -21.18 19.87 15.42
CA GLY A 392 -20.99 20.45 16.76
C GLY A 392 -22.17 21.28 17.29
N GLY A 393 -22.25 21.40 18.62
CA GLY A 393 -23.22 22.25 19.35
C GLY A 393 -24.62 21.66 19.53
N SER A 394 -25.41 22.24 20.43
CA SER A 394 -26.73 21.71 20.85
C SER A 394 -27.90 22.07 19.93
N THR A 395 -27.79 23.15 19.15
CA THR A 395 -28.88 23.64 18.30
C THR A 395 -29.32 22.60 17.27
N PRO A 396 -30.64 22.39 17.08
CA PRO A 396 -31.17 21.54 16.03
C PRO A 396 -30.55 21.85 14.67
N SER A 397 -30.13 20.81 13.97
CA SER A 397 -29.58 20.92 12.63
C SER A 397 -29.96 19.69 11.82
N ARG A 398 -30.30 19.93 10.56
CA ARG A 398 -30.60 18.86 9.61
C ARG A 398 -29.44 17.86 9.51
N PHE A 399 -28.21 18.35 9.50
CA PHE A 399 -27.04 17.52 9.25
C PHE A 399 -26.51 16.78 10.48
N LYS A 400 -26.95 17.12 11.70
CA LYS A 400 -26.44 16.49 12.93
C LYS A 400 -26.91 15.07 13.11
N HIS A 401 -26.02 14.15 13.47
CA HIS A 401 -26.41 12.78 13.81
C HIS A 401 -27.27 12.75 15.06
N VAL A 402 -28.36 12.00 15.00
CA VAL A 402 -29.23 11.76 16.15
C VAL A 402 -29.55 10.29 16.22
N VAL A 403 -29.25 9.66 17.35
CA VAL A 403 -29.46 8.23 17.56
C VAL A 403 -30.44 7.99 18.70
N LYS A 404 -31.10 6.83 18.64
CA LYS A 404 -31.83 6.31 19.80
C LYS A 404 -30.86 5.69 20.81
N PHE A 405 -31.14 5.86 22.09
CA PHE A 405 -30.37 5.26 23.19
C PHE A 405 -31.25 5.03 24.42
N LYS A 406 -30.73 4.31 25.42
CA LYS A 406 -31.39 4.08 26.71
C LYS A 406 -30.84 5.08 27.76
N PRO A 407 -31.52 6.19 28.06
CA PRO A 407 -31.05 7.17 29.06
C PRO A 407 -30.91 6.55 30.46
N THR A 408 -29.96 7.07 31.23
CA THR A 408 -29.80 6.72 32.65
C THR A 408 -30.99 7.25 33.46
N LYS A 409 -31.16 6.76 34.69
CA LYS A 409 -32.21 7.25 35.61
C LYS A 409 -32.11 8.78 35.80
N LYS A 410 -30.89 9.27 36.05
CA LYS A 410 -30.59 10.71 36.18
C LYS A 410 -31.04 11.50 34.94
N MET A 411 -30.69 11.05 33.73
CA MET A 411 -31.09 11.74 32.50
C MET A 411 -32.60 11.81 32.31
N LYS A 412 -33.33 10.74 32.68
CA LYS A 412 -34.79 10.74 32.59
C LYS A 412 -35.42 11.80 33.49
N GLU A 413 -34.89 11.95 34.69
CA GLU A 413 -35.33 12.94 35.68
C GLU A 413 -34.94 14.36 35.23
N SER A 414 -33.70 14.58 34.78
CA SER A 414 -33.21 15.91 34.39
C SER A 414 -33.90 16.51 33.16
N PHE A 415 -34.38 15.69 32.24
CA PHE A 415 -35.05 16.13 31.00
C PHE A 415 -36.57 15.88 31.02
N ASP A 416 -37.13 15.45 32.15
CA ASP A 416 -38.55 15.13 32.33
C ASP A 416 -39.11 14.23 31.20
N LEU A 417 -38.46 13.10 30.96
CA LEU A 417 -38.71 12.25 29.80
C LEU A 417 -39.96 11.36 29.92
N GLU A 418 -40.73 11.45 31.00
CA GLU A 418 -41.91 10.61 31.25
C GLU A 418 -43.25 11.33 30.96
N THR A 419 -43.20 12.59 30.51
CA THR A 419 -44.38 13.41 30.17
C THR A 419 -45.22 12.83 29.02
N LYS A 420 -46.46 13.30 28.90
CA LYS A 420 -47.38 12.89 27.81
C LYS A 420 -46.82 13.27 26.44
N GLU A 421 -46.21 14.44 26.33
CA GLU A 421 -45.52 14.94 25.14
C GLU A 421 -44.39 13.99 24.72
N CYS A 422 -43.59 13.52 25.68
CA CYS A 422 -42.55 12.52 25.42
C CYS A 422 -43.13 11.19 24.91
N GLN A 423 -44.30 10.75 25.40
CA GLN A 423 -44.95 9.54 24.86
C GLN A 423 -45.40 9.73 23.40
N VAL A 424 -45.86 10.93 23.02
CA VAL A 424 -46.19 11.26 21.61
C VAL A 424 -44.93 11.19 20.75
N ILE A 425 -43.83 11.80 21.20
CA ILE A 425 -42.53 11.76 20.51
C ILE A 425 -42.05 10.31 20.32
N ARG A 426 -42.14 9.47 21.36
CA ARG A 426 -41.75 8.05 21.28
C ARG A 426 -42.55 7.31 20.23
N LYS A 427 -43.87 7.48 20.21
CA LYS A 427 -44.76 6.84 19.23
C LYS A 427 -44.43 7.31 17.81
N GLU A 428 -44.18 8.61 17.62
CA GLU A 428 -43.88 9.19 16.32
C GLU A 428 -42.56 8.65 15.72
N PHE A 429 -41.51 8.53 16.53
CA PHE A 429 -40.19 8.08 16.07
C PHE A 429 -39.92 6.59 16.32
N GLY A 430 -40.92 5.81 16.72
CA GLY A 430 -40.80 4.36 16.94
C GLY A 430 -39.84 3.98 18.07
N LEU A 431 -39.78 4.77 19.14
CA LEU A 431 -38.92 4.52 20.30
C LEU A 431 -39.62 3.62 21.31
N ALA A 432 -38.88 2.69 21.92
CA ALA A 432 -39.39 1.93 23.06
C ALA A 432 -39.61 2.84 24.27
N LYS A 433 -40.45 2.42 25.25
CA LYS A 433 -40.71 3.19 26.48
C LYS A 433 -39.43 3.56 27.24
N SER A 434 -38.40 2.70 27.16
CA SER A 434 -37.11 2.91 27.82
C SER A 434 -36.10 3.73 27.00
N GLU A 435 -36.43 4.10 25.77
CA GLU A 435 -35.53 4.79 24.83
C GLU A 435 -35.83 6.29 24.74
N TRP A 436 -34.80 7.03 24.33
CA TRP A 436 -34.87 8.44 23.98
C TRP A 436 -33.86 8.79 22.86
N LEU A 437 -33.80 10.06 22.47
CA LEU A 437 -32.93 10.58 21.41
C LEU A 437 -31.73 11.34 21.98
N ARG A 438 -30.57 11.19 21.34
CA ARG A 438 -29.35 11.97 21.64
C ARG A 438 -28.54 12.26 20.39
N ARG A 439 -27.69 13.28 20.47
CA ARG A 439 -26.64 13.55 19.48
C ARG A 439 -25.45 12.59 19.66
N LEU A 440 -24.59 12.51 18.65
CA LEU A 440 -23.28 11.84 18.79
C LEU A 440 -22.30 12.73 19.55
N THR A 441 -21.45 12.10 20.37
CA THR A 441 -20.35 12.76 21.07
C THR A 441 -19.10 12.88 20.17
N PRO A 442 -18.17 13.80 20.45
CA PRO A 442 -16.91 13.91 19.72
C PRO A 442 -16.11 12.61 19.65
N VAL A 443 -16.11 11.83 20.74
CA VAL A 443 -15.43 10.51 20.78
C VAL A 443 -16.08 9.55 19.78
N GLU A 444 -17.41 9.52 19.69
CA GLU A 444 -18.09 8.70 18.68
C GLU A 444 -17.78 9.19 17.25
N LEU A 445 -17.63 10.50 17.03
CA LEU A 445 -17.21 11.04 15.73
C LEU A 445 -15.77 10.63 15.36
N GLU A 446 -14.85 10.62 16.33
CA GLU A 446 -13.48 10.11 16.17
C GLU A 446 -13.47 8.63 15.78
N LEU A 447 -14.20 7.80 16.51
CA LEU A 447 -14.30 6.37 16.25
C LEU A 447 -14.94 6.05 14.90
N LEU A 448 -15.89 6.86 14.43
CA LEU A 448 -16.48 6.74 13.09
C LEU A 448 -15.49 7.01 11.95
N ASN A 449 -14.44 7.81 12.19
CA ASN A 449 -13.31 7.98 11.28
C ASN A 449 -12.14 7.04 11.61
N MET A 450 -12.31 6.16 12.60
CA MET A 450 -11.30 5.22 13.11
C MET A 450 -10.08 5.89 13.72
N PHE A 451 -10.26 7.09 14.29
CA PHE A 451 -9.28 7.70 15.19
C PHE A 451 -9.37 7.05 16.59
N PRO A 452 -8.29 7.09 17.39
CA PRO A 452 -8.34 6.76 18.81
C PRO A 452 -9.37 7.61 19.56
N PRO A 453 -9.97 7.09 20.63
CA PRO A 453 -10.84 7.90 21.48
C PRO A 453 -10.06 9.06 22.10
N ASN A 454 -10.68 10.23 22.14
CA ASN A 454 -10.11 11.50 22.61
C ASN A 454 -8.93 12.03 21.79
N HIS A 455 -8.75 11.55 20.55
CA HIS A 455 -7.69 12.03 19.67
C HIS A 455 -7.76 13.54 19.40
N THR A 456 -8.95 14.15 19.42
CA THR A 456 -9.10 15.59 19.24
C THR A 456 -9.40 16.34 20.54
N ALA A 457 -9.14 15.75 21.72
CA ALA A 457 -9.29 16.47 22.98
C ALA A 457 -8.42 17.75 23.04
N GLY A 458 -8.84 18.73 23.84
CA GLY A 458 -8.21 20.06 23.97
C GLY A 458 -9.14 21.18 23.47
N PRO A 459 -9.46 21.25 22.18
CA PRO A 459 -10.43 22.21 21.65
C PRO A 459 -11.88 21.93 22.05
N THR A 460 -12.77 22.89 21.80
CA THR A 460 -14.21 22.74 22.05
C THR A 460 -14.82 21.60 21.22
N ASP A 461 -15.89 20.97 21.71
CA ASP A 461 -16.57 19.89 20.98
C ASP A 461 -17.07 20.30 19.59
N GLY A 462 -17.37 21.59 19.41
CA GLY A 462 -17.67 22.15 18.10
C GLY A 462 -16.48 22.06 17.13
N LYS A 463 -15.28 22.38 17.60
CA LYS A 463 -14.05 22.29 16.81
C LYS A 463 -13.63 20.83 16.60
N ARG A 464 -13.81 19.95 17.59
CA ARG A 464 -13.60 18.50 17.46
C ARG A 464 -14.46 17.89 16.36
N ALA A 465 -15.75 18.24 16.34
CA ALA A 465 -16.68 17.86 15.29
C ALA A 465 -16.28 18.43 13.92
N PHE A 466 -15.79 19.67 13.87
CA PHE A 466 -15.26 20.28 12.65
C PHE A 466 -14.07 19.48 12.08
N PHE A 467 -13.13 19.05 12.93
CA PHE A 467 -12.01 18.20 12.50
C PHE A 467 -12.49 16.88 11.92
N MET A 468 -13.40 16.18 12.59
CA MET A 468 -13.94 14.90 12.10
C MET A 468 -14.79 15.05 10.83
N GLY A 469 -15.40 16.20 10.60
CA GLY A 469 -16.06 16.52 9.34
C GLY A 469 -15.08 16.57 8.16
N ASN A 470 -13.86 17.05 8.39
CA ASN A 470 -12.80 17.18 7.36
C ASN A 470 -11.90 15.94 7.25
N ALA A 471 -11.63 15.25 8.35
CA ALA A 471 -10.71 14.11 8.39
C ALA A 471 -11.11 12.96 7.46
N LEU A 472 -10.12 12.23 6.94
CA LEU A 472 -10.34 10.96 6.23
C LEU A 472 -10.70 9.83 7.20
N VAL A 473 -11.06 8.65 6.67
CA VAL A 473 -11.22 7.44 7.49
C VAL A 473 -9.88 6.69 7.53
N CYS A 474 -9.24 6.64 8.70
CA CYS A 474 -7.88 6.11 8.87
C CYS A 474 -7.72 4.67 8.37
N GLY A 475 -8.80 3.87 8.47
CA GLY A 475 -8.82 2.50 7.98
C GLY A 475 -8.55 2.36 6.47
N ILE A 476 -8.87 3.38 5.67
CA ILE A 476 -8.56 3.39 4.22
C ILE A 476 -7.06 3.50 4.04
N VAL A 477 -6.44 4.52 4.65
CA VAL A 477 -4.99 4.75 4.55
C VAL A 477 -4.22 3.54 5.09
N LYS A 478 -4.64 2.98 6.22
CA LYS A 478 -4.03 1.75 6.78
C LYS A 478 -4.02 0.59 5.79
N ARG A 479 -5.11 0.42 5.02
CA ARG A 479 -5.18 -0.64 4.03
C ARG A 479 -4.32 -0.33 2.81
N ILE A 480 -4.26 0.93 2.35
CA ILE A 480 -3.35 1.35 1.28
C ILE A 480 -1.90 1.12 1.68
N GLY A 481 -1.48 1.61 2.85
CA GLY A 481 -0.11 1.46 3.34
C GLY A 481 0.30 -0.01 3.46
N LYS A 482 -0.58 -0.89 3.95
CA LYS A 482 -0.30 -2.33 4.00
C LYS A 482 0.09 -2.89 2.61
N TYR A 483 -0.68 -2.62 1.57
CA TYR A 483 -0.39 -3.19 0.24
C TYR A 483 0.73 -2.45 -0.50
N LEU A 484 0.95 -1.16 -0.19
CA LEU A 484 2.06 -0.41 -0.74
C LEU A 484 3.38 -1.01 -0.24
N ILE A 485 3.52 -1.27 1.06
CA ILE A 485 4.75 -1.85 1.58
C ILE A 485 4.96 -3.29 1.07
N GLU A 486 3.89 -4.09 0.94
CA GLU A 486 3.98 -5.42 0.34
C GLU A 486 4.53 -5.36 -1.09
N ASP A 487 4.18 -4.33 -1.88
CA ASP A 487 4.70 -4.16 -3.23
C ASP A 487 6.13 -3.57 -3.27
N VAL A 488 6.50 -2.76 -2.29
CA VAL A 488 7.86 -2.19 -2.17
C VAL A 488 8.87 -3.25 -1.72
N GLU A 489 8.45 -4.15 -0.81
CA GLU A 489 9.28 -5.23 -0.27
C GLU A 489 9.29 -6.47 -1.17
N LYS A 490 8.47 -6.47 -2.24
CA LYS A 490 8.53 -7.55 -3.21
C LYS A 490 9.93 -7.60 -3.81
N PRO A 491 10.55 -8.78 -3.79
CA PRO A 491 11.82 -8.96 -4.45
C PRO A 491 11.64 -8.66 -5.94
N LYS A 492 12.52 -7.82 -6.46
CA LYS A 492 12.44 -7.32 -7.85
C LYS A 492 12.96 -8.31 -8.86
N ASN A 493 13.68 -9.31 -8.39
CA ASN A 493 14.27 -10.37 -9.18
C ASN A 493 14.37 -11.64 -8.33
N VAL A 494 14.65 -12.75 -9.00
CA VAL A 494 14.80 -14.05 -8.35
C VAL A 494 15.89 -14.02 -7.27
N PHE A 495 16.93 -13.23 -7.46
CA PHE A 495 18.02 -13.11 -6.50
C PHE A 495 17.59 -12.46 -5.18
N GLU A 496 16.89 -11.33 -5.23
CA GLU A 496 16.29 -10.68 -4.07
C GLU A 496 15.28 -11.60 -3.39
N PHE A 497 14.55 -12.40 -4.16
CA PHE A 497 13.56 -13.35 -3.62
C PHE A 497 14.23 -14.41 -2.78
N LEU A 498 15.28 -15.03 -3.29
CA LEU A 498 16.02 -16.07 -2.56
C LEU A 498 16.80 -15.50 -1.38
N SER A 499 17.38 -14.31 -1.53
CA SER A 499 18.01 -13.59 -0.42
C SER A 499 17.02 -13.34 0.72
N SER A 500 15.80 -12.88 0.40
CA SER A 500 14.74 -12.68 1.39
C SER A 500 14.32 -13.99 2.09
N LYS A 501 14.23 -15.10 1.35
CA LYS A 501 13.87 -16.41 1.89
C LYS A 501 14.99 -17.00 2.76
N LEU A 502 16.24 -16.76 2.40
CA LEU A 502 17.40 -17.10 3.22
C LEU A 502 17.43 -16.29 4.54
N LEU A 503 17.11 -15.00 4.50
CA LEU A 503 16.93 -14.17 5.71
C LEU A 503 15.86 -14.72 6.63
N GLU A 504 14.69 -15.06 6.08
CA GLU A 504 13.57 -15.66 6.82
C GLU A 504 13.97 -16.97 7.51
N LEU A 505 14.71 -17.84 6.81
CA LEU A 505 15.14 -19.15 7.32
C LEU A 505 16.28 -19.08 8.34
N THR A 506 17.24 -18.18 8.14
CA THR A 506 18.43 -18.07 8.99
C THR A 506 18.19 -17.22 10.24
N GLY A 507 17.16 -16.36 10.22
CA GLY A 507 16.80 -15.50 11.34
C GLY A 507 17.83 -14.42 11.66
N SER A 508 18.76 -14.11 10.76
CA SER A 508 19.70 -13.00 10.96
C SER A 508 19.14 -11.69 10.39
N GLU A 509 19.53 -10.58 11.01
CA GLU A 509 18.88 -9.29 10.83
C GLU A 509 19.32 -8.57 9.54
N GLU A 510 20.53 -8.83 9.02
CA GLU A 510 21.04 -8.29 7.74
C GLU A 510 22.13 -9.19 7.11
N PRO A 511 22.31 -9.19 5.77
CA PRO A 511 23.54 -9.66 5.14
C PRO A 511 24.67 -8.68 5.49
N SER A 512 25.64 -9.14 6.27
CA SER A 512 26.77 -8.29 6.66
C SER A 512 27.77 -8.11 5.50
N PHE A 513 27.91 -6.87 5.03
CA PHE A 513 28.88 -6.41 4.02
C PHE A 513 28.54 -6.73 2.55
N ILE A 514 28.20 -5.66 1.82
CA ILE A 514 28.25 -5.55 0.36
C ILE A 514 29.56 -4.82 0.06
N TRP A 515 30.44 -5.39 -0.76
CA TRP A 515 31.49 -4.61 -1.40
C TRP A 515 31.21 -4.53 -2.90
N GLU A 516 31.17 -3.31 -3.43
CA GLU A 516 31.19 -3.02 -4.86
C GLU A 516 32.64 -2.75 -5.29
N GLY A 517 33.18 -3.67 -6.09
CA GLY A 517 34.40 -3.46 -6.86
C GLY A 517 34.09 -3.51 -8.36
N ALA A 518 35.06 -3.10 -9.18
CA ALA A 518 34.95 -3.08 -10.64
C ALA A 518 34.55 -4.44 -11.30
N ASN A 519 34.55 -5.53 -10.53
CA ASN A 519 34.30 -6.90 -10.99
C ASN A 519 33.15 -7.64 -10.22
N GLY A 520 32.21 -6.93 -9.59
CA GLY A 520 30.97 -7.55 -9.07
C GLY A 520 30.75 -7.47 -7.55
N VAL A 521 29.63 -8.06 -7.11
CA VAL A 521 29.06 -7.98 -5.74
C VAL A 521 29.28 -9.30 -4.99
N GLY A 522 29.75 -9.23 -3.73
CA GLY A 522 29.89 -10.39 -2.83
C GLY A 522 29.16 -10.21 -1.49
N PHE A 523 28.84 -11.32 -0.81
CA PHE A 523 28.12 -11.35 0.48
C PHE A 523 28.90 -12.09 1.57
N THR A 524 28.87 -11.60 2.80
CA THR A 524 29.25 -12.35 4.00
C THR A 524 28.11 -12.36 5.03
N TRP A 525 27.95 -13.42 5.82
CA TRP A 525 26.93 -13.49 6.88
C TRP A 525 27.60 -13.66 8.25
N ARG A 526 27.54 -12.62 9.09
CA ARG A 526 27.94 -12.66 10.50
C ARG A 526 26.68 -12.83 11.35
N GLY A 527 26.69 -13.83 12.25
CA GLY A 527 25.64 -13.97 13.28
C GLY A 527 24.84 -15.28 13.26
N TYR A 528 25.15 -16.25 12.38
CA TYR A 528 24.59 -17.59 12.51
C TYR A 528 25.23 -18.32 13.71
N ASP A 529 24.49 -18.44 14.83
CA ASP A 529 24.97 -19.09 16.06
C ASP A 529 24.53 -20.57 16.20
N GLY A 530 23.85 -21.11 15.18
CA GLY A 530 23.38 -22.50 15.13
C GLY A 530 22.25 -22.85 16.12
N THR A 531 21.61 -21.88 16.79
CA THR A 531 20.65 -22.18 17.87
C THR A 531 19.37 -22.89 17.45
N GLN A 532 18.84 -22.65 16.24
CA GLN A 532 17.70 -23.42 15.72
C GLN A 532 18.09 -24.86 15.37
N ALA A 533 19.27 -25.04 14.76
CA ALA A 533 19.83 -26.36 14.50
C ALA A 533 20.04 -27.13 15.82
N LYS A 534 20.53 -26.45 16.87
CA LYS A 534 20.77 -27.02 18.21
C LYS A 534 19.50 -27.53 18.88
N LYS A 535 18.37 -26.80 18.80
CA LYS A 535 17.08 -27.25 19.33
C LYS A 535 16.53 -28.47 18.58
N LYS A 536 16.62 -28.48 17.25
CA LYS A 536 16.21 -29.64 16.43
C LYS A 536 17.13 -30.85 16.67
N LEU A 537 18.43 -30.63 16.88
CA LEU A 537 19.43 -31.65 17.23
C LEU A 537 19.15 -32.25 18.62
N GLU A 538 18.81 -31.44 19.62
CA GLU A 538 18.41 -31.92 20.95
C GLU A 538 17.11 -32.74 20.91
N GLN A 539 16.16 -32.35 20.05
CA GLN A 539 14.91 -33.07 19.84
C GLN A 539 15.13 -34.42 19.13
N ALA A 540 16.04 -34.46 18.14
CA ALA A 540 16.48 -35.68 17.47
C ALA A 540 17.24 -36.64 18.41
N ARG A 541 18.12 -36.09 19.27
CA ARG A 541 18.84 -36.85 20.31
C ARG A 541 17.89 -37.48 21.33
N LYS A 542 16.82 -36.78 21.74
CA LYS A 542 15.77 -37.33 22.63
C LYS A 542 14.98 -38.49 22.01
N LEU A 543 14.98 -38.64 20.69
CA LEU A 543 14.27 -39.70 19.97
C LEU A 543 15.16 -40.91 19.65
N GLY A 544 16.38 -40.98 20.20
CA GLY A 544 17.24 -42.16 20.12
C GLY A 544 17.87 -42.43 18.74
N GLY A 545 17.81 -41.47 17.81
CA GLY A 545 18.54 -41.52 16.56
C GLY A 545 19.85 -40.76 16.68
N ILE A 546 21.00 -41.45 16.58
CA ILE A 546 22.26 -40.78 16.24
C ILE A 546 22.09 -40.29 14.81
N LYS A 547 21.83 -38.99 14.63
CA LYS A 547 21.98 -38.32 13.34
C LYS A 547 22.61 -36.96 13.58
N GLN A 548 23.87 -36.85 13.13
CA GLN A 548 24.54 -35.58 12.87
C GLN A 548 23.56 -34.70 12.07
N GLY A 549 23.42 -33.43 12.47
CA GLY A 549 22.89 -32.44 11.56
C GLY A 549 23.83 -32.40 10.37
N LEU A 550 23.34 -32.69 9.16
CA LEU A 550 24.13 -32.31 7.99
C LEU A 550 24.21 -30.78 8.04
N PHE A 551 25.44 -30.28 8.12
CA PHE A 551 25.85 -28.89 8.37
C PHE A 551 26.08 -28.48 9.83
N ASP A 552 26.82 -29.30 10.58
CA ASP A 552 27.95 -28.76 11.36
C ASP A 552 29.17 -28.74 10.42
N PHE A 553 29.65 -27.56 9.99
CA PHE A 553 30.92 -27.45 9.25
C PHE A 553 32.08 -27.61 10.23
N PHE A 554 32.56 -28.84 10.38
CA PHE A 554 33.88 -29.17 10.92
C PHE A 554 34.61 -30.04 9.91
N ILE A 555 35.78 -29.58 9.46
CA ILE A 555 36.69 -30.37 8.64
C ILE A 555 37.53 -31.22 9.60
N ASP A 556 37.20 -32.50 9.74
CA ASP A 556 38.08 -33.49 10.39
C ASP A 556 39.12 -33.94 9.36
N THR A 557 40.38 -33.71 9.65
CA THR A 557 41.52 -33.94 8.76
C THR A 557 42.32 -35.18 9.12
N THR A 558 41.69 -36.18 9.73
CA THR A 558 42.33 -37.48 9.94
C THR A 558 42.33 -38.33 8.66
N VAL A 559 43.44 -38.23 7.91
CA VAL A 559 43.72 -39.05 6.72
C VAL A 559 44.14 -40.48 7.11
N ARG A 560 43.72 -41.48 6.32
CA ARG A 560 44.56 -42.68 6.12
C ARG A 560 44.93 -42.84 4.63
N ARG A 561 46.24 -42.64 4.45
CA ARG A 561 47.16 -42.66 3.29
C ARG A 561 46.79 -43.45 2.05
N GLY A 562 47.07 -42.78 0.93
CA GLY A 562 47.44 -43.33 -0.37
C GLY A 562 47.58 -42.15 -1.35
N ASP A 563 48.83 -41.75 -1.61
CA ASP A 563 49.29 -40.70 -2.53
C ASP A 563 49.27 -39.25 -1.97
N ASP A 564 50.37 -38.90 -1.30
CA ASP A 564 50.59 -37.61 -0.62
C ASP A 564 50.69 -36.43 -1.60
N ILE A 565 49.64 -35.60 -1.65
CA ILE A 565 49.68 -34.25 -2.23
C ILE A 565 49.83 -33.28 -1.05
N GLU A 566 51.01 -32.68 -0.87
CA GLU A 566 51.21 -31.62 0.11
C GLU A 566 50.55 -30.32 -0.38
N PHE A 567 49.46 -29.93 0.28
CA PHE A 567 48.83 -28.63 0.06
C PHE A 567 49.58 -27.54 0.82
N LYS A 568 49.67 -26.35 0.22
CA LYS A 568 50.42 -25.22 0.79
C LYS A 568 49.86 -24.74 2.13
N TYR A 569 48.59 -25.03 2.40
CA TYR A 569 47.86 -24.71 3.61
C TYR A 569 47.58 -26.03 4.36
N GLY A 570 48.26 -26.24 5.48
CA GLY A 570 48.27 -27.51 6.20
C GLY A 570 46.89 -27.99 6.70
N HIS A 571 46.87 -29.23 7.17
CA HIS A 571 45.69 -30.03 7.48
C HIS A 571 44.80 -29.53 8.64
N GLU A 572 44.89 -28.30 9.12
CA GLU A 572 43.91 -27.77 10.09
C GLU A 572 43.51 -26.34 9.69
N GLY A 573 42.23 -26.15 9.37
CA GLY A 573 41.65 -24.82 9.11
C GLY A 573 41.62 -24.32 7.66
N ALA A 574 41.97 -25.13 6.66
CA ALA A 574 41.90 -24.74 5.25
C ALA A 574 40.45 -24.67 4.71
N THR A 575 40.10 -23.61 3.96
CA THR A 575 38.81 -23.50 3.26
C THR A 575 38.89 -24.14 1.88
N HIS A 576 37.78 -24.54 1.23
CA HIS A 576 37.94 -25.08 -0.14
C HIS A 576 38.31 -24.02 -1.17
N ARG A 577 38.20 -22.72 -0.87
CA ARG A 577 38.76 -21.71 -1.77
C ARG A 577 40.28 -21.89 -1.86
N ASP A 578 40.91 -22.16 -0.71
CA ASP A 578 42.35 -22.39 -0.60
C ASP A 578 42.76 -23.70 -1.30
N ILE A 579 41.94 -24.75 -1.17
CA ILE A 579 42.16 -26.05 -1.81
C ILE A 579 41.95 -25.96 -3.33
N LEU A 580 40.92 -25.27 -3.80
CA LEU A 580 40.62 -25.08 -5.22
C LEU A 580 41.72 -24.29 -5.92
N GLN A 581 42.24 -23.23 -5.29
CA GLN A 581 43.34 -22.44 -5.84
C GLN A 581 44.63 -23.28 -5.96
N ASP A 582 44.97 -24.10 -4.96
CA ASP A 582 46.19 -24.92 -4.98
C ASP A 582 46.10 -26.05 -6.03
N LEU A 583 44.90 -26.58 -6.30
CA LEU A 583 44.66 -27.55 -7.38
C LEU A 583 44.79 -26.92 -8.78
N LEU A 584 44.29 -25.69 -8.95
CA LEU A 584 44.43 -24.94 -10.20
C LEU A 584 45.89 -24.54 -10.46
N ASP A 585 46.60 -24.07 -9.44
CA ASP A 585 48.02 -23.71 -9.53
C ASP A 585 48.91 -24.93 -9.89
N LYS A 586 48.48 -26.13 -9.52
CA LYS A 586 49.13 -27.41 -9.85
C LYS A 586 48.58 -28.06 -11.13
N ASN A 587 47.66 -27.40 -11.83
CA ASN A 587 47.04 -27.86 -13.08
C ASN A 587 46.29 -29.20 -12.98
N LEU A 588 45.71 -29.49 -11.81
CA LEU A 588 44.90 -30.69 -11.54
C LEU A 588 43.42 -30.37 -11.78
N LEU A 589 43.08 -30.22 -13.06
CA LEU A 589 41.81 -29.63 -13.51
C LEU A 589 40.58 -30.50 -13.19
N GLU A 590 40.70 -31.82 -13.17
CA GLU A 590 39.56 -32.71 -12.91
C GLU A 590 39.23 -32.79 -11.41
N GLU A 591 40.23 -32.72 -10.54
CA GLU A 591 40.08 -32.59 -9.09
C GLU A 591 39.52 -31.21 -8.70
N ALA A 592 40.00 -30.14 -9.35
CA ALA A 592 39.43 -28.79 -9.21
C ALA A 592 37.94 -28.77 -9.62
N ARG A 593 37.59 -29.46 -10.71
CA ARG A 593 36.21 -29.60 -11.18
C ARG A 593 35.31 -30.38 -10.22
N ARG A 594 35.85 -31.34 -9.47
CA ARG A 594 35.11 -32.11 -8.45
C ARG A 594 34.85 -31.29 -7.18
N VAL A 595 35.81 -30.46 -6.76
CA VAL A 595 35.64 -29.45 -5.71
C VAL A 595 34.56 -28.43 -6.12
N TRP A 596 34.61 -27.95 -7.38
CA TRP A 596 33.61 -27.04 -7.96
C TRP A 596 32.19 -27.61 -8.02
N LYS A 597 32.04 -28.91 -8.34
CA LYS A 597 30.74 -29.61 -8.37
C LYS A 597 30.14 -29.90 -6.99
N GLY A 598 30.80 -29.48 -5.91
CA GLY A 598 30.38 -29.78 -4.54
C GLY A 598 30.50 -31.27 -4.18
N GLU A 599 31.28 -32.04 -4.94
CA GLU A 599 31.68 -33.41 -4.56
C GLU A 599 32.77 -33.38 -3.47
N PHE A 600 33.37 -32.20 -3.28
CA PHE A 600 34.02 -31.70 -2.07
C PHE A 600 33.45 -30.29 -1.81
N PRO A 601 32.79 -30.00 -0.67
CA PRO A 601 31.76 -28.96 -0.58
C PRO A 601 32.20 -27.55 -0.13
N HIS A 602 33.13 -26.81 -0.73
CA HIS A 602 33.35 -25.39 -0.36
C HIS A 602 33.79 -24.53 -1.57
N ALA A 603 33.48 -23.23 -1.45
CA ALA A 603 33.81 -22.07 -2.28
C ALA A 603 32.92 -21.79 -3.52
N ILE A 604 32.21 -20.67 -3.46
CA ILE A 604 31.35 -20.10 -4.51
C ILE A 604 31.88 -18.68 -4.84
N THR A 605 32.00 -18.31 -6.12
CA THR A 605 32.67 -17.07 -6.56
C THR A 605 31.86 -16.26 -7.58
N GLY A 606 31.06 -15.29 -7.12
CA GLY A 606 30.81 -13.97 -7.76
C GLY A 606 30.31 -13.79 -9.21
N ASP A 607 30.32 -14.79 -10.09
CA ASP A 607 29.74 -14.71 -11.44
C ASP A 607 28.26 -15.12 -11.47
N ALA A 608 27.57 -14.90 -12.59
CA ALA A 608 26.14 -15.23 -12.74
C ALA A 608 25.87 -16.72 -12.46
N GLU A 609 26.81 -17.60 -12.83
CA GLU A 609 26.80 -19.04 -12.58
C GLU A 609 26.96 -19.37 -11.07
N SER A 610 27.70 -18.55 -10.34
CA SER A 610 27.90 -18.65 -8.89
C SER A 610 26.73 -18.09 -8.08
N ILE A 611 26.02 -17.09 -8.61
CA ILE A 611 24.76 -16.59 -8.06
C ILE A 611 23.66 -17.66 -8.23
N GLU A 612 23.63 -18.29 -9.40
CA GLU A 612 22.79 -19.45 -9.70
C GLU A 612 23.13 -20.63 -8.78
N THR A 613 24.42 -20.87 -8.51
CA THR A 613 24.89 -21.89 -7.55
C THR A 613 24.50 -21.58 -6.10
N LEU A 614 24.60 -20.33 -5.63
CA LEU A 614 24.15 -19.89 -4.30
C LEU A 614 22.63 -20.06 -4.15
N ALA A 615 21.90 -19.76 -5.20
CA ALA A 615 20.46 -19.91 -5.26
C ALA A 615 20.02 -21.38 -5.28
N ILE A 616 20.72 -22.22 -6.03
CA ILE A 616 20.59 -23.68 -6.01
C ILE A 616 20.83 -24.21 -4.59
N LEU A 617 21.88 -23.76 -3.92
CA LEU A 617 22.18 -24.14 -2.54
C LEU A 617 21.10 -23.67 -1.55
N ALA A 618 20.58 -22.45 -1.72
CA ALA A 618 19.48 -21.91 -0.94
C ALA A 618 18.17 -22.70 -1.11
N LEU A 619 17.86 -23.10 -2.35
CA LEU A 619 16.69 -23.88 -2.72
C LEU A 619 16.81 -25.34 -2.26
N MET A 620 18.02 -25.91 -2.31
CA MET A 620 18.33 -27.23 -1.72
C MET A 620 18.20 -27.22 -0.18
N MET A 621 18.53 -26.10 0.49
CA MET A 621 18.30 -25.92 1.92
C MET A 621 16.80 -25.76 2.25
N LEU A 622 16.05 -25.02 1.43
CA LEU A 622 14.60 -24.84 1.55
C LEU A 622 13.82 -26.17 1.38
N GLU A 623 14.22 -26.97 0.39
CA GLU A 623 13.62 -28.28 0.09
C GLU A 623 13.75 -29.26 1.27
N GLN A 624 14.87 -29.24 1.98
CA GLN A 624 15.07 -30.10 3.15
C GLN A 624 14.22 -29.68 4.35
N GLU A 625 14.09 -28.37 4.63
CA GLU A 625 13.25 -27.85 5.72
C GLU A 625 11.77 -28.22 5.51
N VAL A 626 11.23 -28.04 4.30
CA VAL A 626 9.84 -28.38 3.96
C VAL A 626 9.57 -29.90 4.07
N ASN A 627 10.53 -30.74 3.68
CA ASN A 627 10.41 -32.19 3.73
C ASN A 627 10.66 -32.80 5.13
N TRP A 628 11.18 -32.05 6.10
CA TRP A 628 11.33 -32.50 7.50
C TRP A 628 10.08 -32.25 8.36
N GLY A 629 9.09 -31.48 7.87
CA GLY A 629 7.85 -31.17 8.59
C GLY A 629 6.88 -32.34 8.85
N GLY A 630 7.25 -33.57 8.47
CA GLY A 630 6.39 -34.75 8.52
C GLY A 630 6.85 -35.87 9.46
N ILE A 631 7.39 -35.59 10.64
CA ILE A 631 7.69 -36.63 11.65
C ILE A 631 6.53 -36.73 12.64
N THR A 632 5.47 -37.46 12.30
CA THR A 632 4.45 -37.87 13.28
C THR A 632 4.69 -39.32 13.73
N LYS A 633 4.52 -39.57 15.04
CA LYS A 633 4.58 -40.90 15.65
C LYS A 633 3.41 -41.75 15.14
N ALA A 634 3.64 -42.60 14.15
CA ALA A 634 2.74 -43.68 13.81
C ALA A 634 3.44 -45.04 14.05
N GLY A 635 3.11 -45.68 15.17
CA GLY A 635 3.19 -47.14 15.31
C GLY A 635 4.56 -47.78 15.62
N GLY A 636 5.08 -47.56 16.82
CA GLY A 636 5.70 -48.62 17.65
C GLY A 636 6.97 -49.36 17.19
N LEU A 637 7.54 -49.09 16.02
CA LEU A 637 8.83 -49.63 15.61
C LEU A 637 9.70 -48.53 14.99
N ASN A 638 10.94 -48.42 15.48
CA ASN A 638 11.99 -47.56 14.93
C ASN A 638 12.35 -47.99 13.49
N ARG A 639 11.55 -47.55 12.51
CA ARG A 639 11.89 -47.60 11.09
C ARG A 639 11.82 -46.19 10.52
N ILE A 640 12.93 -45.48 10.61
CA ILE A 640 13.23 -44.37 9.70
C ILE A 640 13.62 -45.02 8.36
N ARG A 641 12.63 -45.26 7.49
CA ARG A 641 12.86 -45.65 6.09
C ARG A 641 12.61 -44.44 5.18
N ASN A 642 13.69 -43.96 4.56
CA ASN A 642 13.80 -43.16 3.34
C ASN A 642 12.50 -42.50 2.81
N VAL A 643 12.27 -41.25 3.20
CA VAL A 643 11.21 -40.39 2.65
C VAL A 643 11.43 -40.10 1.15
N TRP A 644 12.67 -40.21 0.66
CA TRP A 644 13.01 -40.05 -0.76
C TRP A 644 12.43 -41.11 -1.72
N GLN A 645 11.90 -42.25 -1.23
CA GLN A 645 11.62 -43.40 -2.11
C GLN A 645 10.16 -43.87 -2.22
N ARG A 646 9.18 -43.36 -1.44
CA ARG A 646 7.89 -44.10 -1.33
C ARG A 646 6.56 -43.36 -1.52
N ASN A 647 6.52 -42.03 -1.60
CA ASN A 647 5.21 -41.35 -1.61
C ASN A 647 4.80 -40.70 -2.94
N SER A 648 5.45 -41.05 -4.05
CA SER A 648 4.89 -40.78 -5.39
C SER A 648 4.11 -42.02 -5.87
N PRO A 649 2.79 -41.93 -6.13
CA PRO A 649 1.95 -43.09 -6.43
C PRO A 649 2.18 -43.72 -7.83
N TYR A 650 3.28 -43.42 -8.53
CA TYR A 650 3.55 -43.90 -9.89
C TYR A 650 4.70 -44.91 -10.04
N PHE A 651 5.22 -45.49 -8.96
CA PHE A 651 6.26 -46.53 -9.05
C PHE A 651 5.67 -47.96 -9.02
N TYR A 652 5.30 -48.49 -10.18
CA TYR A 652 5.35 -49.93 -10.45
C TYR A 652 6.61 -50.23 -11.26
N PRO A 653 7.48 -51.17 -10.84
CA PRO A 653 8.66 -51.50 -11.61
C PRO A 653 8.24 -52.31 -12.84
N LEU A 654 8.36 -51.73 -14.04
CA LEU A 654 8.52 -52.54 -15.24
C LEU A 654 9.87 -53.26 -15.10
N GLN A 655 9.80 -54.54 -14.77
CA GLN A 655 10.96 -55.42 -14.74
C GLN A 655 11.64 -55.42 -16.11
N GLY A 656 12.94 -55.18 -16.11
CA GLY A 656 13.80 -55.50 -17.26
C GLY A 656 13.98 -54.39 -18.27
N LYS A 657 14.68 -53.32 -17.87
CA LYS A 657 15.73 -52.62 -18.62
C LYS A 657 16.29 -51.54 -17.70
N ARG A 658 17.61 -51.55 -17.46
CA ARG A 658 18.30 -50.49 -16.72
C ARG A 658 18.30 -49.22 -17.58
N SER A 659 17.22 -48.46 -17.55
CA SER A 659 17.09 -47.17 -18.23
C SER A 659 16.82 -46.08 -17.21
N LEU A 660 17.76 -45.12 -17.14
CA LEU A 660 17.60 -43.76 -16.62
C LEU A 660 16.68 -43.60 -15.40
N GLU A 661 17.21 -43.92 -14.23
CA GLU A 661 16.77 -43.32 -12.97
C GLU A 661 17.18 -41.83 -12.96
N ARG A 662 16.45 -40.97 -13.69
CA ARG A 662 16.61 -39.50 -13.57
C ARG A 662 16.14 -39.11 -12.17
N ARG A 663 17.03 -38.54 -11.37
CA ARG A 663 16.77 -38.29 -9.94
C ARG A 663 15.84 -37.09 -9.85
N GLN A 664 14.93 -37.07 -8.87
CA GLN A 664 14.04 -35.93 -8.60
C GLN A 664 14.80 -34.59 -8.49
N ARG A 665 16.05 -34.66 -8.05
CA ARG A 665 17.04 -33.57 -8.05
C ARG A 665 17.25 -32.96 -9.44
N ASP A 666 17.38 -33.76 -10.50
CA ASP A 666 17.72 -33.26 -11.84
C ASP A 666 16.54 -32.46 -12.44
N CYS A 667 15.30 -32.88 -12.17
CA CYS A 667 14.10 -32.13 -12.54
C CYS A 667 13.94 -30.84 -11.72
N LEU A 668 14.35 -30.86 -10.45
CA LEU A 668 14.37 -29.68 -9.59
C LEU A 668 15.40 -28.65 -10.08
N MET A 669 16.61 -29.10 -10.39
CA MET A 669 17.68 -28.24 -10.92
C MET A 669 17.25 -27.57 -12.22
N ALA A 670 16.68 -28.32 -13.16
CA ALA A 670 16.16 -27.75 -14.42
C ALA A 670 15.00 -26.76 -14.22
N TYR A 671 14.15 -26.96 -13.20
CA TYR A 671 13.07 -26.02 -12.88
C TYR A 671 13.60 -24.72 -12.28
N ILE A 672 14.64 -24.82 -11.46
CA ILE A 672 15.32 -23.68 -10.84
C ILE A 672 16.08 -22.90 -11.92
N GLU A 673 16.87 -23.57 -12.75
CA GLU A 673 17.56 -22.97 -13.92
C GLU A 673 16.56 -22.23 -14.82
N TRP A 674 15.42 -22.86 -15.17
CA TRP A 674 14.34 -22.20 -15.92
C TRP A 674 13.80 -20.96 -15.21
N ALA A 675 13.54 -21.02 -13.90
CA ALA A 675 13.04 -19.87 -13.16
C ALA A 675 14.07 -18.73 -13.09
N PHE A 676 15.37 -19.05 -13.11
CA PHE A 676 16.46 -18.08 -13.18
C PHE A 676 16.59 -17.42 -14.56
N GLU A 677 16.61 -18.23 -15.61
CA GLU A 677 16.64 -17.77 -17.01
C GLU A 677 15.46 -16.85 -17.32
N GLU A 678 14.27 -17.19 -16.81
CA GLU A 678 13.04 -16.41 -17.02
C GLU A 678 12.77 -15.34 -15.95
N GLN A 679 13.65 -15.20 -14.95
CA GLN A 679 13.45 -14.33 -13.77
C GLN A 679 12.06 -14.53 -13.10
N SER A 680 11.57 -15.77 -13.08
CA SER A 680 10.21 -16.12 -12.63
C SER A 680 10.12 -16.38 -11.12
N ILE A 681 9.91 -15.30 -10.35
CA ILE A 681 9.62 -15.37 -8.91
C ILE A 681 8.36 -16.20 -8.64
N GLU A 682 7.33 -16.03 -9.47
CA GLU A 682 6.04 -16.73 -9.36
C GLU A 682 6.18 -18.25 -9.52
N GLY A 683 7.11 -18.70 -10.38
CA GLY A 683 7.46 -20.11 -10.51
C GLY A 683 8.07 -20.66 -9.20
N LEU A 684 9.00 -19.92 -8.60
CA LEU A 684 9.62 -20.31 -7.34
C LEU A 684 8.62 -20.32 -6.18
N GLU A 685 7.74 -19.33 -6.08
CA GLU A 685 6.66 -19.30 -5.07
C GLU A 685 5.72 -20.50 -5.20
N PHE A 686 5.26 -20.82 -6.41
CA PHE A 686 4.40 -21.97 -6.68
C PHE A 686 5.06 -23.30 -6.29
N TRP A 687 6.36 -23.44 -6.55
CA TRP A 687 7.13 -24.62 -6.15
C TRP A 687 7.23 -24.77 -4.63
N ILE A 688 7.47 -23.67 -3.91
CA ILE A 688 7.52 -23.64 -2.44
C ILE A 688 6.15 -24.04 -1.84
N GLU A 689 5.06 -23.46 -2.34
CA GLU A 689 3.71 -23.74 -1.84
C GLU A 689 3.26 -25.18 -2.07
N THR A 690 3.69 -25.79 -3.18
CA THR A 690 3.38 -27.19 -3.52
C THR A 690 4.32 -28.19 -2.83
N GLY A 691 5.31 -27.71 -2.07
CA GLY A 691 6.28 -28.53 -1.35
C GLY A 691 7.09 -29.44 -2.28
N GLY A 692 7.44 -28.93 -3.46
CA GLY A 692 8.16 -29.69 -4.49
C GLY A 692 7.37 -30.88 -5.06
N ARG A 693 6.08 -31.03 -4.74
CA ARG A 693 5.23 -32.05 -5.35
C ARG A 693 4.84 -31.58 -6.75
N THR A 694 5.64 -31.97 -7.73
CA THR A 694 5.30 -31.88 -9.15
C THR A 694 4.18 -32.87 -9.51
N THR A 695 3.00 -32.77 -8.89
CA THR A 695 1.79 -33.39 -9.45
C THR A 695 1.15 -32.35 -10.37
N LEU A 696 1.70 -32.23 -11.59
CA LEU A 696 0.99 -31.62 -12.71
C LEU A 696 -0.21 -32.52 -13.03
N SER A 697 -1.38 -32.21 -12.46
CA SER A 697 -2.62 -32.92 -12.83
C SER A 697 -3.06 -32.44 -14.22
N PRO A 698 -3.25 -33.32 -15.21
CA PRO A 698 -3.65 -32.94 -16.57
C PRO A 698 -5.08 -32.38 -16.68
N THR A 699 -5.75 -32.10 -15.57
CA THR A 699 -7.18 -31.75 -15.52
C THR A 699 -7.46 -30.25 -15.53
N ASN A 700 -6.43 -29.40 -15.46
CA ASN A 700 -6.57 -27.93 -15.46
C ASN A 700 -6.01 -27.32 -16.77
N PRO A 701 -6.77 -26.50 -17.52
CA PRO A 701 -6.36 -26.04 -18.87
C PRO A 701 -5.07 -25.22 -18.91
N THR A 702 -4.80 -24.41 -17.88
CA THR A 702 -3.57 -23.60 -17.76
C THR A 702 -2.31 -24.43 -17.44
N ASP A 703 -2.49 -25.63 -16.90
CA ASP A 703 -1.40 -26.55 -16.58
C ASP A 703 -0.99 -27.38 -17.81
N ARG A 704 -1.86 -27.45 -18.84
CA ARG A 704 -1.60 -28.20 -20.07
C ARG A 704 -0.55 -27.54 -20.97
N GLU A 705 -0.60 -26.21 -21.11
CA GLU A 705 0.38 -25.47 -21.92
C GLU A 705 1.76 -25.42 -21.24
N LYS A 706 1.79 -25.25 -19.91
CA LYS A 706 3.03 -25.22 -19.13
C LYS A 706 3.68 -26.61 -19.03
N SER A 707 2.88 -27.66 -18.83
CA SER A 707 3.36 -29.06 -18.83
C SER A 707 3.83 -29.52 -20.23
N SER A 708 3.20 -29.01 -21.30
CA SER A 708 3.63 -29.29 -22.68
C SER A 708 4.98 -28.65 -23.02
N ARG A 709 5.27 -27.43 -22.51
CA ARG A 709 6.59 -26.80 -22.67
C ARG A 709 7.69 -27.54 -21.89
N LEU A 710 7.38 -27.99 -20.68
CA LEU A 710 8.31 -28.76 -19.84
C LEU A 710 8.59 -30.15 -20.43
N MET A 711 7.60 -30.79 -21.06
CA MET A 711 7.81 -32.03 -21.81
C MET A 711 8.59 -31.82 -23.11
N GLN A 712 8.31 -30.74 -23.86
CA GLN A 712 9.10 -30.40 -25.06
C GLN A 712 10.57 -30.10 -24.72
N TYR A 713 10.82 -29.43 -23.59
CA TYR A 713 12.17 -29.19 -23.07
C TYR A 713 12.84 -30.48 -22.58
N ARG A 714 12.09 -31.39 -21.93
CA ARG A 714 12.60 -32.71 -21.53
C ARG A 714 12.96 -33.58 -22.74
N ASP A 715 12.16 -33.51 -23.80
CA ASP A 715 12.30 -34.32 -25.01
C ASP A 715 13.39 -33.75 -25.95
N SER A 716 13.81 -32.48 -25.78
CA SER A 716 14.96 -31.91 -26.50
C SER A 716 16.34 -32.41 -26.03
N PHE A 717 16.41 -33.22 -24.98
CA PHE A 717 17.67 -33.78 -24.45
C PHE A 717 18.08 -35.15 -25.02
N GLY A 718 17.32 -35.74 -25.95
CA GLY A 718 17.68 -37.01 -26.62
C GLY A 718 17.75 -38.26 -25.72
N GLU A 719 17.72 -39.45 -26.34
CA GLU A 719 17.72 -40.75 -25.64
C GLU A 719 19.13 -41.27 -25.28
N GLU A 720 20.20 -40.67 -25.78
CA GLU A 720 21.58 -41.12 -25.52
C GLU A 720 22.25 -40.24 -24.46
N GLY A 721 22.51 -40.85 -23.30
CA GLY A 721 23.09 -40.21 -22.14
C GLY A 721 24.52 -39.71 -22.37
N GLY A 722 24.67 -38.40 -22.37
CA GLY A 722 25.94 -37.69 -22.20
C GLY A 722 25.64 -36.21 -22.07
N ALA A 723 26.15 -35.55 -21.03
CA ALA A 723 26.29 -34.11 -21.10
C ALA A 723 27.28 -33.81 -22.23
N PRO A 724 26.89 -32.97 -23.19
CA PRO A 724 27.71 -31.79 -23.33
C PRO A 724 26.87 -30.53 -23.49
N LEU A 725 27.44 -29.41 -23.02
CA LEU A 725 27.35 -28.09 -23.63
C LEU A 725 26.70 -28.15 -25.01
N MET A 726 25.64 -27.36 -25.23
CA MET A 726 24.96 -27.23 -26.54
C MET A 726 25.98 -27.37 -27.67
N SER A 727 25.92 -28.48 -28.42
CA SER A 727 26.81 -28.67 -29.57
C SER A 727 26.61 -27.50 -30.53
N GLY A 728 27.67 -27.10 -31.24
CA GLY A 728 27.60 -26.00 -32.22
C GLY A 728 26.47 -26.17 -33.24
N GLU A 729 26.06 -27.41 -33.53
CA GLU A 729 24.93 -27.75 -34.39
C GLU A 729 23.56 -27.54 -33.73
N ASN A 730 23.42 -27.75 -32.42
CA ASN A 730 22.19 -27.46 -31.66
C ASN A 730 22.01 -25.96 -31.42
N LEU A 731 23.10 -25.22 -31.18
CA LEU A 731 23.09 -23.75 -31.18
C LEU A 731 22.76 -23.21 -32.58
N GLN A 732 23.27 -23.82 -33.65
CA GLN A 732 22.93 -23.46 -35.02
C GLN A 732 21.48 -23.83 -35.37
N ALA A 733 20.95 -24.96 -34.88
CA ALA A 733 19.55 -25.33 -35.05
C ALA A 733 18.61 -24.38 -34.28
N PHE A 734 18.98 -23.97 -33.06
CA PHE A 734 18.28 -22.94 -32.30
C PHE A 734 18.36 -21.58 -32.99
N LYS A 735 19.53 -21.18 -33.51
CA LYS A 735 19.69 -19.97 -34.34
C LYS A 735 18.91 -20.03 -35.64
N ASN A 736 18.81 -21.19 -36.30
CA ASN A 736 18.03 -21.39 -37.52
C ASN A 736 16.52 -21.38 -37.23
N VAL A 737 16.09 -21.81 -36.04
CA VAL A 737 14.70 -21.71 -35.56
C VAL A 737 14.39 -20.27 -35.15
N ALA A 738 15.32 -19.57 -34.51
CA ALA A 738 15.24 -18.15 -34.19
C ALA A 738 15.26 -17.26 -35.46
N GLU A 739 16.04 -17.60 -36.49
CA GLU A 739 16.04 -16.97 -37.83
C GLU A 739 14.72 -17.25 -38.57
N LYS A 740 14.15 -18.45 -38.43
CA LYS A 740 12.81 -18.76 -38.94
C LYS A 740 11.70 -17.99 -38.22
N MET A 741 11.91 -17.63 -36.95
CA MET A 741 11.05 -16.72 -36.21
C MET A 741 11.36 -15.24 -36.49
N GLY A 742 12.55 -14.94 -37.04
CA GLY A 742 13.09 -13.61 -37.34
C GLY A 742 12.70 -13.00 -38.69
N ASN A 743 11.75 -13.60 -39.42
CA ASN A 743 11.11 -12.97 -40.58
C ASN A 743 9.70 -12.43 -40.24
N ASN A 744 9.64 -11.57 -39.22
CA ASN A 744 8.94 -10.30 -39.42
C ASN A 744 9.94 -9.18 -39.04
N PRO A 745 10.19 -8.18 -39.91
CA PRO A 745 11.46 -7.44 -39.98
C PRO A 745 11.73 -6.40 -38.86
N HIS A 746 11.31 -6.65 -37.62
CA HIS A 746 11.29 -5.64 -36.56
C HIS A 746 12.15 -5.94 -35.32
N LEU A 747 13.09 -6.90 -35.40
CA LEU A 747 14.02 -7.20 -34.30
C LEU A 747 15.47 -7.33 -34.80
N SER A 748 15.97 -6.25 -35.40
CA SER A 748 17.41 -6.05 -35.63
C SER A 748 17.85 -4.77 -34.93
N ASP A 749 18.14 -4.88 -33.64
CA ASP A 749 19.22 -4.15 -32.95
C ASP A 749 19.46 -4.81 -31.58
#